data_AF-A0A9D2FDJ2-F1
#
_entry.id   AF-A0A9D2FDJ2-F1
#
_cell.length_a   1.000
_cell.length_b   1.000
_cell.length_c   1.000
_cell.angle_alpha   90.00
_cell.angle_beta   90.00
_cell.angle_gamma   90.00
#
_symmetry.space_group_name_H-M   'P 1'
#
loop_
_entity.id
_entity.type
_entity.pdbx_description
1 polymer ?
#
loop_
_entity_poly.entity_id
_entity_poly.type
_entity_poly.pdbx_seq_one_letter_code
_entity_poly.pdbx_strand_id
1 'polypeptide(L)'
;MKQGIISKAISAIVAAALTCTAMVAVFPVAGVAAAETASGEKSAMQEYVDTLQPGWNLGNTFDAEGGETNWGNPETTQEIIQAVADSGFKSLRLPVTWGFRTNPEDDYKITESFLERIKQVIDWSLEAGMPVMLNLHHDSEWIRTGIAEDHDEVMRKYKAIWTQIAEYFKDYPVESLMFETINEPRFSEDWGEDKEEYFQWVDELNVAAYEIIRASGGNNATRPIVMPTITCSTQQVRLDALAETMAELNDPNLIATIHYYSVWQFSVNVTGQTHFDDSIKKDADDMMDRLYDTFVSKGIPVIIGEFGLLELHEDKPDSVENGEAMKYFEYVTNAAQEKDIAIMLWDAGLYMNRETLEWEKYPILKDILINGAQGIRSSYAETDYIYVKEGVEPTDVVMPLTLNGNTLTGIRNGDTMLTAGTDYILSEDGTSVTFPAEFLKSVTADMEDYGTAARLFLEFSAGADWFIDVQYYKTPALRSMEDLAYDFQIPTQFNGDQLWTMEAYYTDTKKPAGTITYNTYQLFGTDFKPDYNNGSITLTKEFWNYCSTSGEILVRFYFRSGETVDYTIDFNKEATWAEGVSSNEYEIDYPGKNDPKDESSAADTSSQDEASENAAAVPEPGSDNTVVIIIVCVVAVVVIAAVIAVVVLKKKKK
;
A
#
# COMPACT_ATOMS: atom_id res chain seq x y z
N MET A 1 -58.20 -30.55 -3.72
CA MET A 1 -59.47 -31.18 -4.16
C MET A 1 -60.60 -30.19 -3.91
N LYS A 2 -61.44 -29.95 -4.95
CA LYS A 2 -62.66 -29.10 -5.03
C LYS A 2 -62.39 -27.56 -5.02
N GLN A 3 -62.42 -26.87 -6.18
CA GLN A 3 -63.60 -26.38 -6.96
C GLN A 3 -64.56 -25.54 -6.10
N GLY A 4 -65.02 -24.33 -6.44
CA GLY A 4 -64.96 -23.49 -7.64
C GLY A 4 -66.18 -22.54 -7.67
N ILE A 5 -66.09 -21.46 -8.46
CA ILE A 5 -67.17 -20.88 -9.29
C ILE A 5 -68.13 -19.79 -8.70
N ILE A 6 -67.88 -18.53 -9.15
CA ILE A 6 -68.74 -17.55 -9.89
C ILE A 6 -70.14 -17.14 -9.35
N SER A 7 -70.38 -15.82 -9.28
CA SER A 7 -71.59 -15.07 -9.79
C SER A 7 -71.54 -13.59 -9.36
N LYS A 8 -71.16 -12.59 -10.19
CA LYS A 8 -71.91 -11.79 -11.19
C LYS A 8 -73.13 -10.98 -10.70
N ALA A 9 -73.13 -9.72 -11.18
CA ALA A 9 -74.25 -8.81 -11.55
C ALA A 9 -74.76 -7.81 -10.49
N ILE A 10 -75.10 -6.54 -10.76
CA ILE A 10 -74.97 -5.57 -11.88
C ILE A 10 -75.67 -4.25 -11.40
N SER A 11 -75.31 -3.10 -12.01
CA SER A 11 -76.06 -1.82 -12.16
C SER A 11 -75.97 -0.73 -11.07
N ALA A 12 -75.34 0.45 -11.30
CA ALA A 12 -75.74 1.61 -12.16
C ALA A 12 -76.59 2.64 -11.34
N ILE A 13 -76.45 3.99 -11.33
CA ILE A 13 -75.97 5.01 -12.28
C ILE A 13 -75.84 6.38 -11.54
N VAL A 14 -74.75 7.12 -11.83
CA VAL A 14 -74.56 8.57 -12.17
C VAL A 14 -75.20 9.75 -11.39
N ALA A 15 -74.36 10.80 -11.21
CA ALA A 15 -74.60 12.27 -11.15
C ALA A 15 -74.57 12.92 -9.74
N ALA A 16 -74.03 14.12 -9.50
CA ALA A 16 -73.10 15.03 -10.16
C ALA A 16 -72.88 16.21 -9.18
N ALA A 17 -71.64 16.70 -9.11
CA ALA A 17 -71.22 18.09 -8.90
C ALA A 17 -71.42 18.85 -7.56
N LEU A 18 -70.46 19.77 -7.38
CA LEU A 18 -70.33 20.93 -6.48
C LEU A 18 -69.58 20.80 -5.14
N THR A 19 -68.36 21.34 -5.20
CA THR A 19 -67.56 22.04 -4.19
C THR A 19 -68.35 22.91 -3.20
N CYS A 20 -68.01 22.83 -1.90
CA CYS A 20 -67.76 23.97 -1.01
C CYS A 20 -67.28 23.52 0.39
N THR A 21 -66.01 23.84 0.67
CA THR A 21 -65.36 24.16 1.96
C THR A 21 -66.17 24.15 3.26
N ALA A 22 -65.65 23.43 4.28
CA ALA A 22 -65.56 23.90 5.67
C ALA A 22 -64.60 23.04 6.53
N MET A 23 -63.54 23.70 7.00
CA MET A 23 -62.71 23.47 8.20
C MET A 23 -62.78 22.11 8.92
N VAL A 24 -61.66 21.38 8.90
CA VAL A 24 -61.30 20.42 9.94
C VAL A 24 -60.07 20.95 10.67
N ALA A 25 -60.22 21.09 11.98
CA ALA A 25 -59.19 21.54 12.90
C ALA A 25 -58.03 20.53 12.96
N VAL A 26 -56.84 21.11 13.03
CA VAL A 26 -55.53 20.46 13.15
C VAL A 26 -55.42 19.68 14.46
N PHE A 27 -55.05 18.41 14.37
CA PHE A 27 -54.26 17.73 15.39
C PHE A 27 -52.96 17.28 14.71
N PRO A 28 -51.77 17.70 15.18
CA PRO A 28 -50.53 17.19 14.62
C PRO A 28 -50.33 15.77 15.17
N VAL A 29 -50.59 14.77 14.33
CA VAL A 29 -49.90 13.49 14.45
C VAL A 29 -48.48 13.78 13.99
N ALA A 30 -47.49 13.57 14.87
CA ALA A 30 -46.09 13.59 14.51
C ALA A 30 -45.87 12.55 13.41
N GLY A 31 -45.89 13.02 12.16
CA GLY A 31 -45.51 12.26 10.99
C GLY A 31 -43.99 12.22 10.95
N VAL A 32 -43.46 11.00 10.88
CA VAL A 32 -42.12 10.74 10.36
C VAL A 32 -41.99 11.56 9.07
N ALA A 33 -41.12 12.56 9.07
CA ALA A 33 -40.80 13.30 7.87
C ALA A 33 -40.22 12.29 6.89
N ALA A 34 -40.95 12.06 5.80
CA ALA A 34 -40.42 11.38 4.63
C ALA A 34 -39.19 12.14 4.17
N ALA A 35 -38.11 11.40 3.91
CA ALA A 35 -36.89 11.89 3.29
C ALA A 35 -37.25 12.87 2.16
N GLU A 36 -36.86 14.12 2.33
CA GLU A 36 -36.77 15.03 1.20
C GLU A 36 -35.77 14.41 0.23
N THR A 37 -36.22 14.17 -0.99
CA THR A 37 -35.38 13.85 -2.13
C THR A 37 -34.24 14.86 -2.19
N ALA A 38 -33.01 14.37 -2.02
CA ALA A 38 -31.79 15.13 -2.20
C ALA A 38 -31.85 15.91 -3.51
N SER A 39 -31.75 17.24 -3.44
CA SER A 39 -31.27 18.02 -4.57
C SER A 39 -29.88 17.49 -4.91
N GLY A 40 -29.63 17.12 -6.17
CA GLY A 40 -28.31 16.69 -6.64
C GLY A 40 -27.25 17.81 -6.69
N GLU A 41 -27.26 18.74 -5.73
CA GLU A 41 -26.26 19.78 -5.56
C GLU A 41 -25.29 19.35 -4.45
N LYS A 42 -23.98 19.39 -4.73
CA LYS A 42 -22.92 19.06 -3.76
C LYS A 42 -22.95 20.06 -2.58
N SER A 43 -22.60 19.58 -1.38
CA SER A 43 -22.37 20.46 -0.24
C SER A 43 -21.11 21.30 -0.46
N ALA A 44 -20.99 22.46 0.21
CA ALA A 44 -19.78 23.28 0.12
C ALA A 44 -18.51 22.53 0.55
N MET A 45 -18.63 21.57 1.49
CA MET A 45 -17.50 20.75 1.92
C MET A 45 -17.15 19.68 0.88
N GLN A 46 -18.14 19.16 0.13
CA GLN A 46 -17.88 18.32 -1.05
C GLN A 46 -17.15 19.10 -2.15
N GLU A 47 -17.58 20.32 -2.46
CA GLU A 47 -16.89 21.18 -3.44
C GLU A 47 -15.46 21.51 -2.99
N TYR A 48 -15.23 21.71 -1.68
CA TYR A 48 -13.89 21.88 -1.14
C TYR A 48 -13.04 20.62 -1.36
N VAL A 49 -13.54 19.43 -0.99
CA VAL A 49 -12.79 18.17 -1.12
C VAL A 49 -12.50 17.82 -2.58
N ASP A 50 -13.42 18.11 -3.51
CA ASP A 50 -13.17 17.95 -4.95
C ASP A 50 -11.91 18.70 -5.42
N THR A 51 -11.58 19.84 -4.78
CA THR A 51 -10.40 20.65 -5.17
C THR A 51 -9.07 20.08 -4.68
N LEU A 52 -9.10 19.09 -3.76
CA LEU A 52 -7.91 18.50 -3.15
C LEU A 52 -7.32 17.35 -3.99
N GLN A 53 -8.09 16.81 -4.94
CA GLN A 53 -7.76 15.58 -5.66
C GLN A 53 -6.84 15.84 -6.87
N PRO A 54 -5.74 15.07 -7.09
CA PRO A 54 -5.18 14.07 -6.18
C PRO A 54 -4.28 14.69 -5.12
N GLY A 55 -4.23 14.05 -3.95
CA GLY A 55 -3.31 14.40 -2.86
C GLY A 55 -2.07 13.51 -2.81
N TRP A 56 -1.04 13.97 -2.10
CA TRP A 56 0.20 13.23 -1.85
C TRP A 56 0.58 13.31 -0.37
N ASN A 57 1.06 12.21 0.22
CA ASN A 57 1.52 12.16 1.61
C ASN A 57 3.05 12.34 1.67
N LEU A 58 3.51 13.22 2.56
CA LEU A 58 4.91 13.29 2.96
C LEU A 58 5.22 12.21 4.01
N GLY A 59 5.12 10.94 3.63
CA GLY A 59 5.28 9.79 4.52
C GLY A 59 6.74 9.57 4.95
N ASN A 60 6.94 8.82 6.03
CA ASN A 60 8.25 8.49 6.63
C ASN A 60 9.18 9.71 6.81
N THR A 61 8.59 10.83 7.21
CA THR A 61 9.24 12.12 7.42
C THR A 61 8.92 12.60 8.83
N PHE A 62 7.92 13.47 9.02
CA PHE A 62 7.60 14.00 10.35
C PHE A 62 6.83 13.00 11.22
N ASP A 63 6.28 11.95 10.63
CA ASP A 63 5.78 10.76 11.30
C ASP A 63 6.89 9.93 11.95
N ALA A 64 8.13 10.00 11.46
CA ALA A 64 9.24 9.21 11.98
C ALA A 64 9.61 9.57 13.42
N GLU A 65 9.76 8.55 14.27
CA GLU A 65 10.33 8.70 15.60
C GLU A 65 11.79 9.15 15.51
N GLY A 66 12.23 10.08 16.37
CA GLY A 66 13.63 10.52 16.43
C GLY A 66 14.03 11.67 15.50
N GLY A 67 13.20 12.04 14.52
CA GLY A 67 13.44 13.21 13.64
C GLY A 67 13.05 12.92 12.19
N GLU A 68 12.90 13.98 11.38
CA GLU A 68 12.37 13.86 10.01
C GLU A 68 13.21 13.03 9.04
N THR A 69 14.48 12.75 9.37
CA THR A 69 15.41 11.94 8.57
C THR A 69 15.65 10.53 9.13
N ASN A 70 15.02 10.18 10.26
CA ASN A 70 15.40 8.99 11.01
C ASN A 70 14.98 7.68 10.32
N TRP A 71 14.03 7.75 9.38
CA TRP A 71 13.57 6.61 8.58
C TRP A 71 14.07 6.64 7.13
N GLY A 72 15.19 7.32 6.86
CA GLY A 72 15.92 7.23 5.59
C GLY A 72 15.69 8.38 4.62
N ASN A 73 14.57 9.09 4.74
CA ASN A 73 14.29 10.26 3.90
C ASN A 73 15.25 11.45 4.20
N PRO A 74 15.58 12.28 3.19
CA PRO A 74 16.32 13.52 3.41
C PRO A 74 15.47 14.55 4.16
N GLU A 75 16.11 15.60 4.67
CA GLU A 75 15.38 16.76 5.22
C GLU A 75 14.44 17.34 4.15
N THR A 76 13.23 17.72 4.55
CA THR A 76 12.28 18.31 3.60
C THR A 76 12.76 19.67 3.13
N THR A 77 12.77 19.90 1.82
CA THR A 77 13.13 21.19 1.22
C THR A 77 11.95 21.79 0.45
N GLN A 78 12.01 23.08 0.15
CA GLN A 78 10.99 23.74 -0.66
C GLN A 78 10.94 23.13 -2.08
N GLU A 79 12.09 22.72 -2.62
CA GLU A 79 12.20 22.10 -3.95
C GLU A 79 11.48 20.75 -4.01
N ILE A 80 11.53 19.94 -2.95
CA ILE A 80 10.77 18.68 -2.87
C ILE A 80 9.27 18.97 -2.97
N ILE A 81 8.77 19.93 -2.17
CA ILE A 81 7.35 20.29 -2.17
C ILE A 81 6.92 20.88 -3.52
N GLN A 82 7.76 21.72 -4.13
CA GLN A 82 7.50 22.27 -5.46
C GLN A 82 7.48 21.18 -6.54
N ALA A 83 8.37 20.19 -6.48
CA ALA A 83 8.39 19.08 -7.44
C ALA A 83 7.11 18.22 -7.36
N VAL A 84 6.54 18.03 -6.17
CA VAL A 84 5.23 17.37 -5.99
C VAL A 84 4.11 18.19 -6.65
N ALA A 85 4.06 19.50 -6.39
CA ALA A 85 3.07 20.39 -7.01
C ALA A 85 3.21 20.45 -8.53
N ASP A 86 4.44 20.54 -9.05
CA ASP A 86 4.76 20.55 -10.48
C ASP A 86 4.41 19.22 -11.16
N SER A 87 4.41 18.12 -10.40
CA SER A 87 3.91 16.82 -10.88
C SER A 87 2.39 16.79 -11.05
N GLY A 88 1.66 17.77 -10.50
CA GLY A 88 0.23 17.99 -10.72
C GLY A 88 -0.67 17.76 -9.51
N PHE A 89 -0.13 17.29 -8.39
CA PHE A 89 -0.88 17.09 -7.14
C PHE A 89 -1.48 18.40 -6.63
N LYS A 90 -2.64 18.30 -5.97
CA LYS A 90 -3.44 19.46 -5.53
C LYS A 90 -3.46 19.67 -4.05
N SER A 91 -3.07 18.67 -3.26
CA SER A 91 -3.02 18.77 -1.80
C SER A 91 -1.90 17.92 -1.21
N LEU A 92 -1.46 18.29 -0.02
CA LEU A 92 -0.43 17.61 0.76
C LEU A 92 -1.05 17.06 2.05
N ARG A 93 -0.82 15.79 2.37
CA ARG A 93 -1.01 15.29 3.74
C ARG A 93 0.33 15.26 4.44
N LEU A 94 0.40 15.91 5.59
CA LEU A 94 1.58 16.05 6.42
C LEU A 94 1.39 15.21 7.70
N PRO A 95 1.78 13.92 7.67
CA PRO A 95 1.70 13.06 8.84
C PRO A 95 2.76 13.47 9.89
N VAL A 96 2.36 13.66 11.15
CA VAL A 96 3.26 14.12 12.22
C VAL A 96 3.05 13.36 13.53
N THR A 97 4.13 12.81 14.12
CA THR A 97 4.07 12.13 15.43
C THR A 97 4.54 13.03 16.58
N TRP A 98 3.64 13.54 17.40
CA TRP A 98 3.95 14.61 18.36
C TRP A 98 4.47 14.12 19.70
N GLY A 99 4.10 12.91 20.11
CA GLY A 99 4.17 12.45 21.50
C GLY A 99 5.55 12.53 22.15
N PHE A 100 6.62 12.25 21.39
CA PHE A 100 8.02 12.31 21.86
C PHE A 100 8.67 13.70 21.66
N ARG A 101 7.91 14.68 21.16
CA ARG A 101 8.33 16.07 20.90
C ARG A 101 7.72 17.05 21.90
N THR A 102 7.11 16.52 22.95
CA THR A 102 6.46 17.25 24.04
C THR A 102 7.24 17.16 25.34
N ASN A 103 7.02 18.11 26.25
CA ASN A 103 7.56 18.07 27.61
C ASN A 103 6.46 17.69 28.62
N PRO A 104 6.43 16.45 29.16
CA PRO A 104 5.41 16.02 30.11
C PRO A 104 5.31 16.87 31.39
N GLU A 105 6.43 17.44 31.84
CA GLU A 105 6.50 18.28 33.05
C GLU A 105 5.97 19.70 32.85
N ASP A 106 5.77 20.12 31.60
CA ASP A 106 5.25 21.43 31.21
C ASP A 106 3.94 21.25 30.43
N ASP A 107 3.02 20.46 30.98
CA ASP A 107 1.70 20.13 30.41
C ASP A 107 1.76 19.70 28.93
N TYR A 108 2.73 18.85 28.60
CA TYR A 108 2.97 18.38 27.23
C TYR A 108 3.25 19.51 26.23
N LYS A 109 3.89 20.59 26.66
CA LYS A 109 4.32 21.66 25.76
C LYS A 109 5.12 21.11 24.58
N ILE A 110 4.69 21.39 23.36
CA ILE A 110 5.39 20.99 22.13
C ILE A 110 6.66 21.83 21.99
N THR A 111 7.74 21.18 21.56
CA THR A 111 9.01 21.86 21.30
C THR A 111 8.84 22.96 20.25
N GLU A 112 9.19 24.19 20.59
CA GLU A 112 8.87 25.36 19.77
C GLU A 112 9.56 25.35 18.40
N SER A 113 10.83 24.97 18.34
CA SER A 113 11.56 24.81 17.07
C SER A 113 10.96 23.73 16.17
N PHE A 114 10.28 22.74 16.75
CA PHE A 114 9.58 21.72 15.98
C PHE A 114 8.28 22.27 15.37
N LEU A 115 7.50 23.05 16.13
CA LEU A 115 6.32 23.75 15.58
C LEU A 115 6.72 24.70 14.44
N GLU A 116 7.82 25.44 14.60
CA GLU A 116 8.35 26.32 13.55
C GLU A 116 8.74 25.52 12.29
N ARG A 117 9.31 24.33 12.45
CA ARG A 117 9.65 23.45 11.33
C ARG A 117 8.41 22.93 10.60
N ILE A 118 7.38 22.49 11.34
CA ILE A 118 6.10 22.09 10.73
C ILE A 118 5.45 23.27 10.01
N LYS A 119 5.47 24.46 10.62
CA LYS A 119 4.97 25.68 10.00
C LYS A 119 5.67 25.97 8.67
N GLN A 120 6.99 25.84 8.62
CA GLN A 120 7.79 26.08 7.42
C GLN A 120 7.37 25.16 6.27
N VAL A 121 7.18 23.86 6.53
CA VAL A 121 6.76 22.90 5.50
C VAL A 121 5.32 23.16 5.04
N ILE A 122 4.41 23.51 5.96
CA ILE A 122 3.06 23.94 5.60
C ILE A 122 3.13 25.17 4.70
N ASP A 123 3.90 26.20 5.08
CA ASP A 123 4.05 27.42 4.28
C ASP A 123 4.56 27.14 2.86
N TRP A 124 5.58 26.29 2.71
CA TRP A 124 6.05 25.88 1.38
C TRP A 124 4.97 25.19 0.56
N SER A 125 4.15 24.32 1.17
CA SER A 125 3.04 23.67 0.47
C SER A 125 1.99 24.68 0.01
N LEU A 126 1.68 25.67 0.85
CA LEU A 126 0.72 26.72 0.50
C LEU A 126 1.27 27.65 -0.60
N GLU A 127 2.55 27.97 -0.56
CA GLU A 127 3.24 28.73 -1.61
C GLU A 127 3.23 27.98 -2.95
N ALA A 128 3.32 26.65 -2.91
CA ALA A 128 3.17 25.77 -4.08
C ALA A 128 1.70 25.55 -4.51
N GLY A 129 0.73 26.13 -3.80
CA GLY A 129 -0.69 26.06 -4.13
C GLY A 129 -1.39 24.78 -3.68
N MET A 130 -0.81 24.02 -2.76
CA MET A 130 -1.37 22.78 -2.23
C MET A 130 -1.84 22.97 -0.77
N PRO A 131 -3.17 22.95 -0.50
CA PRO A 131 -3.69 22.88 0.86
C PRO A 131 -3.16 21.66 1.62
N VAL A 132 -3.08 21.79 2.95
CA VAL A 132 -2.47 20.77 3.81
C VAL A 132 -3.48 20.10 4.72
N MET A 133 -3.41 18.78 4.83
CA MET A 133 -4.00 18.00 5.94
C MET A 133 -2.92 17.70 6.98
N LEU A 134 -3.10 18.21 8.21
CA LEU A 134 -2.18 17.99 9.33
C LEU A 134 -2.85 17.09 10.37
N ASN A 135 -2.12 16.14 10.96
CA ASN A 135 -2.67 15.17 11.90
C ASN A 135 -1.80 14.94 13.16
N LEU A 136 -2.30 14.04 14.01
CA LEU A 136 -1.48 13.22 14.91
C LEU A 136 -1.31 11.85 14.25
N HIS A 137 -0.08 11.37 14.07
CA HIS A 137 0.19 10.18 13.25
C HIS A 137 0.43 8.90 14.08
N HIS A 138 1.69 8.54 14.37
CA HIS A 138 1.99 7.38 15.24
C HIS A 138 1.75 7.65 16.72
N ASP A 139 1.15 8.80 17.07
CA ASP A 139 0.58 9.03 18.39
C ASP A 139 -0.50 8.00 18.74
N SER A 140 -1.12 7.40 17.73
CA SER A 140 -2.03 6.27 17.88
C SER A 140 -1.42 5.11 18.65
N GLU A 141 -0.09 4.96 18.66
CA GLU A 141 0.58 3.86 19.36
C GLU A 141 0.60 4.03 20.89
N TRP A 142 0.92 5.22 21.40
CA TRP A 142 0.85 5.47 22.84
C TRP A 142 -0.60 5.56 23.34
N ILE A 143 -1.53 5.95 22.47
CA ILE A 143 -2.97 5.88 22.75
C ILE A 143 -3.39 4.41 22.88
N ARG A 144 -3.08 3.57 21.87
CA ARG A 144 -3.42 2.15 21.82
C ARG A 144 -2.96 1.39 23.06
N THR A 145 -1.70 1.62 23.45
CA THR A 145 -1.08 0.92 24.57
C THR A 145 -1.48 1.48 25.93
N GLY A 146 -1.82 2.77 26.02
CA GLY A 146 -2.09 3.44 27.29
C GLY A 146 -3.57 3.60 27.65
N ILE A 147 -4.49 3.73 26.69
CA ILE A 147 -5.85 4.23 26.97
C ILE A 147 -6.68 3.32 27.88
N ALA A 148 -6.42 2.00 27.81
CA ALA A 148 -7.07 1.03 28.68
C ALA A 148 -6.50 1.03 30.11
N GLU A 149 -5.23 1.45 30.28
CA GLU A 149 -4.53 1.48 31.56
C GLU A 149 -4.78 2.79 32.31
N ASP A 150 -4.62 3.93 31.63
CA ASP A 150 -4.82 5.27 32.19
C ASP A 150 -5.48 6.20 31.15
N HIS A 151 -6.80 6.05 31.04
CA HIS A 151 -7.64 6.80 30.12
C HIS A 151 -7.51 8.33 30.31
N ASP A 152 -7.56 8.79 31.57
CA ASP A 152 -7.54 10.22 31.90
C ASP A 152 -6.21 10.85 31.47
N GLU A 153 -5.08 10.16 31.68
CA GLU A 153 -3.76 10.66 31.30
C GLU A 153 -3.56 10.68 29.77
N VAL A 154 -4.00 9.64 29.07
CA VAL A 154 -3.99 9.58 27.60
C VAL A 154 -4.81 10.74 27.01
N MET A 155 -6.02 10.94 27.52
CA MET A 155 -6.88 12.03 27.06
C MET A 155 -6.31 13.41 27.45
N ARG A 156 -5.64 13.54 28.60
CA ARG A 156 -4.94 14.78 28.97
C ARG A 156 -3.85 15.11 27.97
N LYS A 157 -2.99 14.15 27.63
CA LYS A 157 -1.91 14.33 26.64
C LYS A 157 -2.47 14.67 25.26
N TYR A 158 -3.47 13.92 24.79
CA TYR A 158 -4.12 14.15 23.49
C TYR A 158 -4.70 15.57 23.39
N LYS A 159 -5.46 16.00 24.41
CA LYS A 159 -6.07 17.33 24.47
C LYS A 159 -5.03 18.45 24.56
N ALA A 160 -3.95 18.24 25.32
CA ALA A 160 -2.87 19.22 25.44
C ALA A 160 -2.14 19.46 24.11
N ILE A 161 -1.89 18.40 23.33
CA ILE A 161 -1.30 18.49 21.99
C ILE A 161 -2.24 19.25 21.04
N TRP A 162 -3.51 18.82 20.95
CA TRP A 162 -4.48 19.47 20.07
C TRP A 162 -4.74 20.94 20.42
N THR A 163 -4.75 21.30 21.71
CA THR A 163 -4.93 22.69 22.13
C THR A 163 -3.83 23.59 21.60
N GLN A 164 -2.58 23.12 21.63
CA GLN A 164 -1.43 23.86 21.13
C GLN A 164 -1.46 23.97 19.59
N ILE A 165 -1.74 22.86 18.89
CA ILE A 165 -1.86 22.86 17.41
C ILE A 165 -2.98 23.80 16.96
N ALA A 166 -4.17 23.69 17.56
CA ALA A 166 -5.31 24.52 17.20
C ALA A 166 -5.01 26.01 17.39
N GLU A 167 -4.40 26.41 18.52
CA GLU A 167 -4.06 27.82 18.75
C GLU A 167 -2.93 28.30 17.82
N TYR A 168 -1.89 27.51 17.60
CA TYR A 168 -0.72 27.92 16.79
C TYR A 168 -1.08 28.17 15.32
N PHE A 169 -1.97 27.34 14.75
CA PHE A 169 -2.35 27.42 13.34
C PHE A 169 -3.71 28.11 13.10
N LYS A 170 -4.29 28.72 14.13
CA LYS A 170 -5.64 29.31 14.13
C LYS A 170 -5.91 30.34 13.04
N ASP A 171 -4.91 31.10 12.67
CA ASP A 171 -5.04 32.22 11.72
C ASP A 171 -4.78 31.82 10.26
N TYR A 172 -4.38 30.56 9.98
CA TYR A 172 -4.29 30.07 8.60
C TYR A 172 -5.65 30.16 7.91
N PRO A 173 -5.73 30.53 6.62
CA PRO A 173 -6.98 30.50 5.86
C PRO A 173 -7.72 29.17 5.98
N VAL A 174 -9.04 29.20 5.82
CA VAL A 174 -9.91 28.02 6.03
C VAL A 174 -9.66 26.98 4.95
N GLU A 175 -9.45 27.45 3.72
CA GLU A 175 -9.21 26.66 2.53
C GLU A 175 -7.81 26.03 2.48
N SER A 176 -6.85 26.56 3.25
CA SER A 176 -5.44 26.19 3.13
C SER A 176 -5.02 25.04 4.04
N LEU A 177 -5.70 24.83 5.16
CA LEU A 177 -5.28 23.87 6.18
C LEU A 177 -6.49 23.18 6.82
N MET A 178 -6.47 21.86 6.85
CA MET A 178 -7.44 21.02 7.55
C MET A 178 -6.75 20.17 8.62
N PHE A 179 -7.51 19.74 9.62
CA PHE A 179 -7.00 18.93 10.73
C PHE A 179 -7.63 17.55 10.73
N GLU A 180 -6.80 16.51 10.64
CA GLU A 180 -7.21 15.12 10.85
C GLU A 180 -6.97 14.72 12.31
N THR A 181 -8.00 14.23 12.99
CA THR A 181 -8.02 14.07 14.45
C THR A 181 -6.98 13.08 14.97
N ILE A 182 -6.74 11.97 14.26
CA ILE A 182 -5.76 10.93 14.59
C ILE A 182 -5.60 9.97 13.41
N ASN A 183 -4.40 9.46 13.17
CA ASN A 183 -4.15 8.43 12.18
C ASN A 183 -4.45 7.02 12.73
N GLU A 184 -5.18 6.20 11.96
CA GLU A 184 -5.42 4.78 12.21
C GLU A 184 -5.65 4.41 13.70
N PRO A 185 -6.64 5.02 14.38
CA PRO A 185 -6.86 4.77 15.79
C PRO A 185 -7.20 3.29 16.01
N ARG A 186 -6.35 2.60 16.76
CA ARG A 186 -6.49 1.18 17.11
C ARG A 186 -6.26 0.99 18.61
N PHE A 187 -6.80 -0.08 19.17
CA PHE A 187 -6.79 -0.33 20.62
C PHE A 187 -6.44 -1.78 20.99
N SER A 188 -5.87 -2.51 20.02
CA SER A 188 -5.29 -3.84 20.18
C SER A 188 -4.24 -4.09 19.08
N GLU A 189 -3.55 -5.23 19.16
CA GLU A 189 -2.66 -5.69 18.08
C GLU A 189 -3.42 -6.29 16.89
N ASP A 190 -4.64 -6.77 17.13
CA ASP A 190 -5.48 -7.31 16.07
C ASP A 190 -6.23 -6.16 15.40
N TRP A 191 -5.77 -5.78 14.20
CA TRP A 191 -6.34 -4.70 13.39
C TRP A 191 -7.83 -4.92 13.07
N GLY A 192 -8.31 -6.16 13.11
CA GLY A 192 -9.70 -6.53 12.88
C GLY A 192 -10.55 -6.65 14.16
N GLU A 193 -9.97 -6.47 15.34
CA GLU A 193 -10.72 -6.63 16.60
C GLU A 193 -11.61 -5.43 16.89
N ASP A 194 -12.89 -5.71 17.12
CA ASP A 194 -13.89 -4.73 17.53
C ASP A 194 -14.40 -5.04 18.95
N LYS A 195 -14.36 -4.04 19.83
CA LYS A 195 -14.97 -4.04 21.16
C LYS A 195 -15.79 -2.77 21.34
N GLU A 196 -16.81 -2.82 22.20
CA GLU A 196 -17.69 -1.67 22.45
C GLU A 196 -16.89 -0.44 22.92
N GLU A 197 -15.90 -0.66 23.78
CA GLU A 197 -15.02 0.39 24.31
C GLU A 197 -14.15 1.03 23.20
N TYR A 198 -13.83 0.30 22.12
CA TYR A 198 -13.01 0.83 21.03
C TYR A 198 -13.77 1.88 20.22
N PHE A 199 -15.07 1.67 20.01
CA PHE A 199 -15.95 2.67 19.39
C PHE A 199 -16.13 3.89 20.30
N GLN A 200 -16.24 3.70 21.61
CA GLN A 200 -16.30 4.81 22.57
C GLN A 200 -15.01 5.63 22.56
N TRP A 201 -13.84 5.00 22.58
CA TRP A 201 -12.56 5.72 22.61
C TRP A 201 -12.26 6.48 21.32
N VAL A 202 -12.56 5.92 20.14
CA VAL A 202 -12.36 6.69 18.89
C VAL A 202 -13.32 7.87 18.80
N ASP A 203 -14.57 7.71 19.27
CA ASP A 203 -15.54 8.80 19.35
C ASP A 203 -15.04 9.91 20.30
N GLU A 204 -14.58 9.54 21.49
CA GLU A 204 -14.02 10.49 22.47
C GLU A 204 -12.81 11.26 21.94
N LEU A 205 -11.91 10.61 21.19
CA LEU A 205 -10.78 11.27 20.53
C LEU A 205 -11.28 12.28 19.48
N ASN A 206 -12.18 11.84 18.59
CA ASN A 206 -12.75 12.69 17.54
C ASN A 206 -13.48 13.91 18.10
N VAL A 207 -14.35 13.70 19.09
CA VAL A 207 -15.13 14.75 19.74
C VAL A 207 -14.21 15.70 20.52
N ALA A 208 -13.21 15.18 21.25
CA ALA A 208 -12.28 16.04 21.98
C ALA A 208 -11.48 16.97 21.06
N ALA A 209 -10.93 16.45 19.96
CA ALA A 209 -10.24 17.27 18.98
C ALA A 209 -11.19 18.29 18.34
N TYR A 210 -12.39 17.87 17.94
CA TYR A 210 -13.42 18.76 17.40
C TYR A 210 -13.74 19.94 18.33
N GLU A 211 -14.03 19.65 19.61
CA GLU A 211 -14.38 20.67 20.59
C GLU A 211 -13.24 21.66 20.80
N ILE A 212 -11.99 21.18 20.90
CA ILE A 212 -10.80 22.02 21.03
C ILE A 212 -10.62 22.93 19.82
N ILE A 213 -10.69 22.37 18.62
CA ILE A 213 -10.53 23.12 17.36
C ILE A 213 -11.60 24.21 17.29
N ARG A 214 -12.89 23.87 17.49
CA ARG A 214 -13.98 24.85 17.44
C ARG A 214 -13.89 25.91 18.54
N ALA A 215 -13.53 25.51 19.77
CA ALA A 215 -13.43 26.42 20.91
C ALA A 215 -12.27 27.42 20.77
N SER A 216 -11.23 27.09 19.99
CA SER A 216 -10.11 28.01 19.75
C SER A 216 -10.54 29.27 18.98
N GLY A 217 -11.63 29.23 18.18
CA GLY A 217 -12.14 30.39 17.45
C GLY A 217 -11.27 30.79 16.24
N GLY A 218 -11.38 32.04 15.76
CA GLY A 218 -10.68 32.45 14.53
C GLY A 218 -11.16 31.66 13.31
N ASN A 219 -10.23 31.28 12.41
CA ASN A 219 -10.59 30.46 11.25
C ASN A 219 -10.93 29.00 11.64
N ASN A 220 -10.55 28.55 12.83
CA ASN A 220 -10.89 27.21 13.32
C ASN A 220 -12.39 27.02 13.62
N ALA A 221 -13.15 28.12 13.74
CA ALA A 221 -14.60 28.06 13.89
C ALA A 221 -15.31 27.39 12.71
N THR A 222 -14.69 27.40 11.52
CA THR A 222 -15.22 26.76 10.30
C THR A 222 -14.17 25.94 9.53
N ARG A 223 -12.98 25.72 10.12
CA ARG A 223 -11.92 24.91 9.48
C ARG A 223 -12.41 23.48 9.23
N PRO A 224 -12.11 22.89 8.06
CA PRO A 224 -12.41 21.48 7.82
C PRO A 224 -11.73 20.58 8.86
N ILE A 225 -12.49 19.62 9.40
CA ILE A 225 -11.98 18.59 10.33
C ILE A 225 -12.21 17.23 9.70
N VAL A 226 -11.14 16.45 9.61
CA VAL A 226 -11.12 15.12 9.01
C VAL A 226 -11.15 14.09 10.15
N MET A 227 -12.07 13.14 10.11
CA MET A 227 -12.26 12.15 11.18
C MET A 227 -12.16 10.72 10.64
N PRO A 228 -11.31 9.87 11.24
CA PRO A 228 -11.10 8.51 10.81
C PRO A 228 -12.15 7.56 11.36
N THR A 229 -12.32 6.42 10.68
CA THR A 229 -12.86 5.20 11.31
C THR A 229 -11.80 4.51 12.18
N ILE A 230 -12.21 3.51 12.98
CA ILE A 230 -11.26 2.64 13.69
C ILE A 230 -10.31 1.98 12.67
N THR A 231 -9.02 2.11 12.91
CA THR A 231 -7.89 1.70 12.05
C THR A 231 -7.98 2.24 10.61
N CYS A 232 -8.70 3.35 10.40
CA CYS A 232 -9.04 3.85 9.06
C CYS A 232 -9.67 2.77 8.14
N SER A 233 -10.33 1.76 8.73
CA SER A 233 -10.90 0.62 8.01
C SER A 233 -12.21 0.96 7.28
N THR A 234 -12.49 0.18 6.23
CA THR A 234 -13.67 0.31 5.37
C THR A 234 -14.82 -0.63 5.75
N GLN A 235 -14.72 -1.29 6.92
CA GLN A 235 -15.77 -2.18 7.43
C GLN A 235 -17.04 -1.38 7.76
N GLN A 236 -18.20 -1.89 7.33
CA GLN A 236 -19.48 -1.16 7.44
C GLN A 236 -19.79 -0.70 8.86
N VAL A 237 -19.57 -1.56 9.88
CA VAL A 237 -19.84 -1.19 11.28
C VAL A 237 -19.01 0.00 11.76
N ARG A 238 -17.78 0.15 11.27
CA ARG A 238 -16.89 1.27 11.60
C ARG A 238 -17.27 2.54 10.83
N LEU A 239 -17.73 2.39 9.57
CA LEU A 239 -18.29 3.50 8.79
C LEU A 239 -19.58 4.03 9.42
N ASP A 240 -20.48 3.14 9.85
CA ASP A 240 -21.74 3.50 10.50
C ASP A 240 -21.49 4.25 11.82
N ALA A 241 -20.53 3.80 12.63
CA ALA A 241 -20.16 4.46 13.88
C ALA A 241 -19.63 5.88 13.65
N LEU A 242 -18.73 6.06 12.66
CA LEU A 242 -18.24 7.40 12.31
C LEU A 242 -19.38 8.30 11.80
N ALA A 243 -20.29 7.77 10.99
CA ALA A 243 -21.45 8.52 10.50
C ALA A 243 -22.37 8.96 11.65
N GLU A 244 -22.52 8.14 12.69
CA GLU A 244 -23.26 8.49 13.92
C GLU A 244 -22.58 9.66 14.66
N THR A 245 -21.27 9.56 14.94
CA THR A 245 -20.48 10.65 15.53
C THR A 245 -20.66 11.97 14.76
N MET A 246 -20.52 11.94 13.43
CA MET A 246 -20.66 13.14 12.60
C MET A 246 -22.07 13.72 12.62
N ALA A 247 -23.09 12.86 12.64
CA ALA A 247 -24.49 13.29 12.73
C ALA A 247 -24.79 13.95 14.09
N GLU A 248 -24.22 13.45 15.18
CA GLU A 248 -24.37 14.04 16.52
C GLU A 248 -23.69 15.40 16.64
N LEU A 249 -22.49 15.54 16.05
CA LEU A 249 -21.77 16.82 16.02
C LEU A 249 -22.50 17.88 15.18
N ASN A 250 -23.22 17.45 14.13
CA ASN A 250 -24.05 18.30 13.28
C ASN A 250 -23.30 19.56 12.77
N ASP A 251 -22.08 19.35 12.27
CA ASP A 251 -21.22 20.39 11.72
C ASP A 251 -21.04 20.16 10.20
N PRO A 252 -21.30 21.17 9.35
CA PRO A 252 -21.21 21.02 7.89
C PRO A 252 -19.78 20.94 7.34
N ASN A 253 -18.75 21.13 8.18
CA ASN A 253 -17.34 21.18 7.79
C ASN A 253 -16.56 19.93 8.24
N LEU A 254 -17.24 18.78 8.33
CA LEU A 254 -16.62 17.49 8.64
C LEU A 254 -16.36 16.69 7.36
N ILE A 255 -15.24 15.96 7.36
CA ILE A 255 -14.80 15.10 6.26
C ILE A 255 -14.48 13.71 6.85
N ALA A 256 -15.01 12.64 6.25
CA ALA A 256 -14.68 11.28 6.69
C ALA A 256 -13.37 10.82 6.05
N THR A 257 -12.53 10.08 6.79
CA THR A 257 -11.32 9.46 6.23
C THR A 257 -11.21 7.97 6.52
N ILE A 258 -10.69 7.25 5.52
CA ILE A 258 -10.30 5.83 5.56
C ILE A 258 -8.98 5.66 4.82
N HIS A 259 -8.33 4.51 4.97
CA HIS A 259 -7.14 4.12 4.21
C HIS A 259 -7.43 2.86 3.40
N TYR A 260 -6.74 2.70 2.27
CA TYR A 260 -6.92 1.54 1.41
C TYR A 260 -5.63 1.07 0.74
N TYR A 261 -5.17 -0.12 1.12
CA TYR A 261 -3.95 -0.75 0.62
C TYR A 261 -4.21 -2.01 -0.21
N SER A 262 -5.42 -2.14 -0.79
CA SER A 262 -5.90 -3.33 -1.50
C SER A 262 -6.14 -4.55 -0.59
N VAL A 263 -6.59 -5.65 -1.21
CA VAL A 263 -6.67 -6.95 -0.55
C VAL A 263 -5.27 -7.43 -0.16
N TRP A 264 -5.15 -7.95 1.07
CA TRP A 264 -3.87 -8.32 1.66
C TRP A 264 -3.03 -9.18 0.71
N GLN A 265 -3.62 -10.25 0.15
CA GLN A 265 -2.91 -11.23 -0.68
C GLN A 265 -2.16 -10.62 -1.87
N PHE A 266 -2.78 -9.66 -2.54
CA PHE A 266 -2.17 -8.95 -3.67
C PHE A 266 -1.18 -7.90 -3.18
N SER A 267 -1.59 -7.11 -2.19
CA SER A 267 -0.80 -5.99 -1.66
C SER A 267 0.55 -6.39 -1.06
N VAL A 268 0.68 -7.67 -0.65
CA VAL A 268 1.88 -8.24 -0.05
C VAL A 268 2.53 -9.35 -0.89
N ASN A 269 1.97 -9.65 -2.08
CA ASN A 269 2.38 -10.75 -2.95
C ASN A 269 2.57 -12.07 -2.19
N VAL A 270 1.45 -12.71 -1.86
CA VAL A 270 1.41 -13.97 -1.11
C VAL A 270 0.28 -14.85 -1.61
N THR A 271 0.31 -16.14 -1.26
CA THR A 271 -0.68 -17.14 -1.68
C THR A 271 -0.77 -17.35 -3.20
N GLY A 272 0.19 -16.80 -3.96
CA GLY A 272 0.22 -16.80 -5.42
C GLY A 272 -0.58 -15.66 -6.06
N GLN A 273 -1.16 -14.76 -5.27
CA GLN A 273 -1.91 -13.60 -5.77
C GLN A 273 -0.96 -12.51 -6.27
N THR A 274 -0.50 -12.70 -7.50
CA THR A 274 0.54 -11.88 -8.13
C THR A 274 -0.01 -10.90 -9.17
N HIS A 275 -1.26 -11.10 -9.60
CA HIS A 275 -1.90 -10.30 -10.65
C HIS A 275 -3.05 -9.47 -10.07
N PHE A 276 -3.27 -8.30 -10.68
CA PHE A 276 -4.44 -7.46 -10.47
C PHE A 276 -5.64 -8.01 -11.26
N ASP A 277 -6.42 -8.88 -10.61
CA ASP A 277 -7.57 -9.57 -11.20
C ASP A 277 -8.93 -8.99 -10.77
N ASP A 278 -10.01 -9.64 -11.24
CA ASP A 278 -11.38 -9.20 -10.99
C ASP A 278 -11.81 -9.32 -9.52
N SER A 279 -11.15 -10.15 -8.71
CA SER A 279 -11.44 -10.24 -7.28
C SER A 279 -10.97 -8.98 -6.54
N ILE A 280 -9.82 -8.43 -6.95
CA ILE A 280 -9.23 -7.22 -6.38
C ILE A 280 -10.02 -5.99 -6.85
N LYS A 281 -10.42 -5.93 -8.13
CA LYS A 281 -11.33 -4.90 -8.64
C LYS A 281 -12.64 -4.88 -7.86
N LYS A 282 -13.21 -6.07 -7.61
CA LYS A 282 -14.46 -6.21 -6.87
C LYS A 282 -14.33 -5.70 -5.43
N ASP A 283 -13.21 -5.96 -4.75
CA ASP A 283 -12.99 -5.44 -3.39
C ASP A 283 -12.96 -3.91 -3.37
N ALA A 284 -12.26 -3.31 -4.35
CA ALA A 284 -12.22 -1.86 -4.53
C ALA A 284 -13.63 -1.28 -4.81
N ASP A 285 -14.39 -1.88 -5.73
CA ASP A 285 -15.75 -1.44 -6.06
C ASP A 285 -16.69 -1.53 -4.84
N ASP A 286 -16.68 -2.68 -4.14
CA ASP A 286 -17.52 -2.89 -2.96
C ASP A 286 -17.15 -1.89 -1.85
N MET A 287 -15.87 -1.54 -1.71
CA MET A 287 -15.41 -0.51 -0.78
C MET A 287 -15.94 0.86 -1.18
N MET A 288 -15.75 1.29 -2.44
CA MET A 288 -16.20 2.58 -2.93
C MET A 288 -17.72 2.74 -2.79
N ASP A 289 -18.49 1.68 -3.04
CA ASP A 289 -19.94 1.65 -2.83
C ASP A 289 -20.31 1.88 -1.35
N ARG A 290 -19.62 1.22 -0.41
CA ARG A 290 -19.85 1.44 1.04
C ARG A 290 -19.58 2.89 1.44
N LEU A 291 -18.49 3.48 0.95
CA LEU A 291 -18.13 4.88 1.24
C LEU A 291 -19.17 5.85 0.68
N TYR A 292 -19.60 5.62 -0.56
CA TYR A 292 -20.60 6.43 -1.22
C TYR A 292 -21.96 6.38 -0.51
N ASP A 293 -22.45 5.17 -0.23
CA ASP A 293 -23.75 4.96 0.40
C ASP A 293 -23.78 5.47 1.85
N THR A 294 -22.65 5.38 2.56
CA THR A 294 -22.57 5.80 3.96
C THR A 294 -22.42 7.31 4.11
N PHE A 295 -21.59 7.95 3.28
CA PHE A 295 -21.19 9.35 3.45
C PHE A 295 -21.53 10.23 2.25
N VAL A 296 -20.97 9.95 1.08
CA VAL A 296 -21.00 10.88 -0.08
C VAL A 296 -22.43 11.18 -0.52
N SER A 297 -23.27 10.15 -0.63
CA SER A 297 -24.69 10.28 -1.00
C SER A 297 -25.52 11.07 0.01
N LYS A 298 -24.99 11.31 1.22
CA LYS A 298 -25.60 12.09 2.30
C LYS A 298 -24.95 13.48 2.47
N GLY A 299 -24.08 13.88 1.54
CA GLY A 299 -23.44 15.20 1.55
C GLY A 299 -22.18 15.31 2.41
N ILE A 300 -21.72 14.19 3.00
CA ILE A 300 -20.46 14.13 3.77
C ILE A 300 -19.36 13.69 2.81
N PRO A 301 -18.35 14.54 2.53
CA PRO A 301 -17.25 14.12 1.67
C PRO A 301 -16.33 13.11 2.35
N VAL A 302 -15.64 12.34 1.52
CA VAL A 302 -14.69 11.31 1.94
C VAL A 302 -13.33 11.61 1.31
N ILE A 303 -12.27 11.51 2.10
CA ILE A 303 -10.89 11.44 1.63
C ILE A 303 -10.34 10.06 1.99
N ILE A 304 -9.80 9.33 1.02
CA ILE A 304 -8.91 8.20 1.28
C ILE A 304 -7.55 8.81 1.64
N GLY A 305 -7.31 9.01 2.94
CA GLY A 305 -6.14 9.74 3.45
C GLY A 305 -4.81 9.06 3.13
N GLU A 306 -4.85 7.75 2.91
CA GLU A 306 -3.73 6.97 2.39
C GLU A 306 -4.25 5.89 1.46
N PHE A 307 -3.60 5.77 0.30
CA PHE A 307 -3.73 4.58 -0.53
C PHE A 307 -2.40 4.20 -1.18
N GLY A 308 -2.25 2.90 -1.39
CA GLY A 308 -1.03 2.28 -1.91
C GLY A 308 -1.16 0.76 -1.96
N LEU A 309 -0.03 0.07 -1.86
CA LEU A 309 0.05 -1.38 -1.69
C LEU A 309 0.92 -1.67 -0.45
N LEU A 310 0.46 -2.57 0.42
CA LEU A 310 0.93 -2.72 1.79
C LEU A 310 2.41 -3.13 1.93
N GLU A 311 2.98 -3.95 1.05
CA GLU A 311 4.42 -4.27 1.09
C GLU A 311 5.24 -3.49 0.05
N LEU A 312 4.63 -2.52 -0.62
CA LEU A 312 5.31 -1.75 -1.64
C LEU A 312 5.99 -0.53 -1.01
N HIS A 313 7.24 -0.72 -0.60
CA HIS A 313 8.08 0.24 0.11
C HIS A 313 9.50 0.29 -0.47
N GLU A 314 10.29 1.32 -0.11
CA GLU A 314 11.66 1.52 -0.60
C GLU A 314 12.58 0.31 -0.35
N ASP A 315 12.40 -0.40 0.77
CA ASP A 315 13.19 -1.58 1.14
C ASP A 315 12.71 -2.88 0.48
N LYS A 316 11.49 -2.89 -0.08
CA LYS A 316 10.87 -4.01 -0.78
C LYS A 316 10.24 -3.55 -2.10
N PRO A 317 11.00 -2.87 -2.98
CA PRO A 317 10.37 -2.10 -4.03
C PRO A 317 9.83 -3.02 -5.14
N ASP A 318 10.24 -4.29 -5.21
CA ASP A 318 9.81 -5.27 -6.21
C ASP A 318 8.77 -6.27 -5.68
N SER A 319 8.17 -6.00 -4.52
CA SER A 319 7.19 -6.90 -3.88
C SER A 319 5.95 -7.13 -4.73
N VAL A 320 5.48 -6.09 -5.42
CA VAL A 320 4.41 -6.16 -6.42
C VAL A 320 4.99 -5.78 -7.78
N GLU A 321 4.57 -6.52 -8.80
CA GLU A 321 4.96 -6.25 -10.19
C GLU A 321 4.50 -4.84 -10.62
N ASN A 322 5.34 -4.14 -11.38
CA ASN A 322 5.13 -2.74 -11.73
C ASN A 322 3.87 -2.51 -12.57
N GLY A 323 3.71 -3.25 -13.66
CA GLY A 323 2.50 -3.27 -14.48
C GLY A 323 1.24 -3.58 -13.67
N GLU A 324 1.27 -4.61 -12.83
CA GLU A 324 0.13 -4.95 -11.96
C GLU A 324 -0.19 -3.85 -10.94
N ALA A 325 0.82 -3.24 -10.33
CA ALA A 325 0.66 -2.10 -9.43
C ALA A 325 0.06 -0.89 -10.16
N MET A 326 0.55 -0.54 -11.35
CA MET A 326 0.03 0.58 -12.14
C MET A 326 -1.42 0.37 -12.58
N LYS A 327 -1.83 -0.87 -12.92
CA LYS A 327 -3.24 -1.20 -13.18
C LYS A 327 -4.11 -1.00 -11.94
N TYR A 328 -3.61 -1.40 -10.77
CA TYR A 328 -4.29 -1.16 -9.49
C TYR A 328 -4.47 0.34 -9.24
N PHE A 329 -3.41 1.14 -9.38
CA PHE A 329 -3.47 2.59 -9.19
C PHE A 329 -4.42 3.27 -10.17
N GLU A 330 -4.41 2.87 -11.45
CA GLU A 330 -5.36 3.36 -12.46
C GLU A 330 -6.80 3.06 -12.06
N TYR A 331 -7.08 1.81 -11.69
CA TYR A 331 -8.43 1.37 -11.39
C TYR A 331 -8.99 2.03 -10.14
N VAL A 332 -8.24 2.04 -9.04
CA VAL A 332 -8.68 2.64 -7.77
C VAL A 332 -8.88 4.15 -7.91
N THR A 333 -8.00 4.83 -8.63
CA THR A 333 -8.14 6.27 -8.88
C THR A 333 -9.42 6.57 -9.65
N ASN A 334 -9.70 5.80 -10.71
CA ASN A 334 -10.95 5.95 -11.46
C ASN A 334 -12.18 5.65 -10.60
N ALA A 335 -12.17 4.55 -9.85
CA ALA A 335 -13.29 4.17 -8.99
C ALA A 335 -13.59 5.22 -7.90
N ALA A 336 -12.55 5.86 -7.35
CA ALA A 336 -12.71 6.98 -6.42
C ALA A 336 -13.31 8.20 -7.11
N GLN A 337 -12.81 8.55 -8.30
CA GLN A 337 -13.29 9.67 -9.09
C GLN A 337 -14.78 9.52 -9.46
N GLU A 338 -15.22 8.32 -9.87
CA GLU A 338 -16.62 8.03 -10.19
C GLU A 338 -17.58 8.19 -9.00
N LYS A 339 -17.05 8.19 -7.78
CA LYS A 339 -17.81 8.29 -6.53
C LYS A 339 -17.60 9.62 -5.80
N ASP A 340 -16.96 10.61 -6.41
CA ASP A 340 -16.62 11.90 -5.78
C ASP A 340 -15.82 11.73 -4.48
N ILE A 341 -14.87 10.78 -4.47
CA ILE A 341 -14.00 10.48 -3.34
C ILE A 341 -12.59 10.97 -3.66
N ALA A 342 -12.03 11.81 -2.80
CA ALA A 342 -10.63 12.22 -2.91
C ALA A 342 -9.69 11.12 -2.39
N ILE A 343 -8.46 11.04 -2.90
CA ILE A 343 -7.44 10.05 -2.55
C ILE A 343 -6.10 10.76 -2.38
N MET A 344 -5.28 10.26 -1.45
CA MET A 344 -3.94 10.80 -1.20
C MET A 344 -2.91 9.67 -1.22
N LEU A 345 -1.98 9.70 -2.19
CA LEU A 345 -0.98 8.65 -2.37
C LEU A 345 -0.08 8.59 -1.13
N TRP A 346 0.10 7.39 -0.55
CA TRP A 346 1.12 7.19 0.49
C TRP A 346 2.50 7.08 -0.16
N ASP A 347 3.36 8.10 0.00
CA ASP A 347 4.72 8.07 -0.52
C ASP A 347 5.76 8.22 0.61
N ALA A 348 6.26 7.07 1.04
CA ALA A 348 7.31 6.94 2.05
C ALA A 348 8.74 7.18 1.52
N GLY A 349 8.89 7.65 0.27
CA GLY A 349 10.18 7.80 -0.41
C GLY A 349 10.39 6.83 -1.58
N LEU A 350 9.38 6.02 -1.91
CA LEU A 350 9.47 5.01 -2.96
C LEU A 350 9.21 5.59 -4.36
N TYR A 351 8.20 6.46 -4.50
CA TYR A 351 7.70 6.83 -5.83
C TYR A 351 8.43 8.03 -6.40
N MET A 352 8.42 9.16 -5.69
CA MET A 352 9.24 10.30 -6.02
C MET A 352 10.56 10.21 -5.26
N ASN A 353 11.66 10.05 -6.00
CA ASN A 353 13.00 10.15 -5.43
C ASN A 353 13.23 11.59 -4.96
N ARG A 354 13.43 11.78 -3.65
CA ARG A 354 13.51 13.10 -3.03
C ARG A 354 14.87 13.77 -3.19
N GLU A 355 15.89 13.07 -3.68
CA GLU A 355 17.19 13.63 -4.02
C GLU A 355 17.25 14.11 -5.47
N THR A 356 16.73 13.30 -6.41
CA THR A 356 16.73 13.61 -7.85
C THR A 356 15.50 14.42 -8.27
N LEU A 357 14.43 14.39 -7.47
CA LEU A 357 13.11 14.97 -7.74
C LEU A 357 12.40 14.31 -8.95
N GLU A 358 12.74 13.05 -9.24
CA GLU A 358 12.22 12.28 -10.37
C GLU A 358 11.38 11.08 -9.92
N TRP A 359 10.43 10.70 -10.77
CA TRP A 359 9.60 9.49 -10.62
C TRP A 359 10.26 8.35 -11.40
N GLU A 360 11.33 7.77 -10.83
CA GLU A 360 12.21 6.87 -11.60
C GLU A 360 11.61 5.46 -11.75
N LYS A 361 11.10 4.89 -10.65
CA LYS A 361 10.62 3.50 -10.62
C LYS A 361 9.27 3.32 -11.31
N TYR A 362 8.36 4.25 -11.06
CA TYR A 362 7.00 4.25 -11.60
C TYR A 362 6.74 5.52 -12.42
N PRO A 363 7.41 5.70 -13.57
CA PRO A 363 7.48 6.99 -14.26
C PRO A 363 6.12 7.48 -14.76
N ILE A 364 5.23 6.57 -15.14
CA ILE A 364 3.88 6.90 -15.62
C ILE A 364 2.84 6.96 -14.49
N LEU A 365 3.19 6.57 -13.25
CA LEU A 365 2.23 6.52 -12.15
C LEU A 365 1.67 7.92 -11.85
N LYS A 366 2.52 8.95 -11.81
CA LYS A 366 2.05 10.31 -11.62
C LYS A 366 0.99 10.68 -12.68
N ASP A 367 1.23 10.35 -13.95
CA ASP A 367 0.32 10.69 -15.04
C ASP A 367 -0.98 9.89 -14.93
N ILE A 368 -0.92 8.62 -14.51
CA ILE A 368 -2.10 7.80 -14.19
C ILE A 368 -2.94 8.48 -13.10
N LEU A 369 -2.31 8.92 -12.01
CA LEU A 369 -3.02 9.54 -10.89
C LEU A 369 -3.61 10.91 -11.26
N ILE A 370 -2.83 11.79 -11.91
CA ILE A 370 -3.27 13.13 -12.30
C ILE A 370 -4.39 13.06 -13.35
N ASN A 371 -4.30 12.17 -14.33
CA ASN A 371 -5.34 11.99 -15.35
C ASN A 371 -6.59 11.35 -14.73
N GLY A 372 -6.42 10.28 -13.95
CA GLY A 372 -7.52 9.55 -13.32
C GLY A 372 -8.33 10.43 -12.38
N ALA A 373 -7.69 11.30 -11.60
CA ALA A 373 -8.33 12.30 -10.75
C ALA A 373 -9.26 13.27 -11.52
N GLN A 374 -9.02 13.46 -12.82
CA GLN A 374 -9.83 14.30 -13.71
C GLN A 374 -10.86 13.50 -14.51
N GLY A 375 -11.03 12.21 -14.21
CA GLY A 375 -11.91 11.30 -14.95
C GLY A 375 -11.34 10.87 -16.31
N ILE A 376 -10.03 11.04 -16.53
CA ILE A 376 -9.34 10.61 -17.74
C ILE A 376 -8.65 9.28 -17.45
N ARG A 377 -9.25 8.18 -17.92
CA ARG A 377 -8.67 6.85 -17.74
C ARG A 377 -7.47 6.60 -18.64
N SER A 378 -6.49 5.89 -18.12
CA SER A 378 -5.33 5.39 -18.88
C SER A 378 -5.62 3.99 -19.42
N SER A 379 -5.21 3.73 -20.65
CA SER A 379 -5.23 2.38 -21.21
C SER A 379 -3.95 1.62 -20.87
N TYR A 380 -4.01 0.29 -20.85
CA TYR A 380 -2.85 -0.53 -20.55
C TYR A 380 -2.91 -1.87 -21.27
N ALA A 381 -1.77 -2.54 -21.37
CA ALA A 381 -1.68 -3.90 -21.89
C ALA A 381 -1.84 -4.96 -20.78
N GLU A 382 -1.98 -6.23 -21.18
CA GLU A 382 -2.05 -7.37 -20.25
C GLU A 382 -0.79 -7.49 -19.38
N THR A 383 0.39 -7.11 -19.88
CA THR A 383 1.63 -6.99 -19.11
C THR A 383 2.40 -5.75 -19.56
N ASP A 384 3.43 -5.36 -18.80
CA ASP A 384 4.41 -4.33 -19.16
C ASP A 384 5.73 -4.95 -19.67
N TYR A 385 5.73 -6.22 -20.07
CA TYR A 385 6.94 -6.91 -20.55
C TYR A 385 6.68 -7.94 -21.66
N ILE A 386 7.71 -8.20 -22.46
CA ILE A 386 7.82 -9.31 -23.42
C ILE A 386 9.18 -9.97 -23.23
N TYR A 387 9.22 -11.28 -22.99
CA TYR A 387 10.46 -12.03 -22.84
C TYR A 387 10.89 -12.70 -24.15
N VAL A 388 12.14 -12.46 -24.58
CA VAL A 388 12.78 -13.06 -25.75
C VAL A 388 13.98 -13.88 -25.29
N LYS A 389 13.91 -15.21 -25.47
CA LYS A 389 14.90 -16.14 -24.91
C LYS A 389 16.13 -16.29 -25.82
N GLU A 390 17.32 -16.24 -25.23
CA GLU A 390 18.58 -16.54 -25.90
C GLU A 390 18.52 -17.89 -26.64
N GLY A 391 18.96 -17.87 -27.90
CA GLY A 391 19.09 -19.07 -28.71
C GLY A 391 17.76 -19.68 -29.16
N VAL A 392 16.63 -19.04 -28.86
CA VAL A 392 15.30 -19.43 -29.33
C VAL A 392 14.82 -18.39 -30.34
N GLU A 393 14.43 -18.84 -31.53
CA GLU A 393 13.83 -17.93 -32.52
C GLU A 393 12.49 -17.38 -31.98
N PRO A 394 12.31 -16.04 -31.94
CA PRO A 394 11.09 -15.43 -31.44
C PRO A 394 9.86 -15.84 -32.25
N THR A 395 8.70 -15.81 -31.62
CA THR A 395 7.40 -15.91 -32.29
C THR A 395 6.63 -14.60 -32.15
N ASP A 396 5.61 -14.41 -32.98
CA ASP A 396 4.68 -13.28 -32.82
C ASP A 396 4.08 -13.30 -31.41
N VAL A 397 4.06 -12.14 -30.74
CA VAL A 397 3.47 -11.96 -29.42
C VAL A 397 2.22 -11.11 -29.55
N VAL A 398 1.07 -11.67 -29.19
CA VAL A 398 -0.21 -10.96 -29.15
C VAL A 398 -0.41 -10.43 -27.73
N MET A 399 -0.55 -9.12 -27.61
CA MET A 399 -0.73 -8.41 -26.36
C MET A 399 -2.15 -7.83 -26.29
N PRO A 400 -3.04 -8.37 -25.44
CA PRO A 400 -4.35 -7.79 -25.18
C PRO A 400 -4.24 -6.39 -24.58
N LEU A 401 -5.18 -5.51 -24.94
CA LEU A 401 -5.26 -4.13 -24.44
C LEU A 401 -6.56 -3.91 -23.67
N THR A 402 -6.45 -3.29 -22.50
CA THR A 402 -7.58 -2.66 -21.80
C THR A 402 -7.65 -1.21 -22.21
N LEU A 403 -8.61 -0.89 -23.09
CA LEU A 403 -8.69 0.42 -23.73
C LEU A 403 -9.31 1.51 -22.85
N ASN A 404 -10.14 1.18 -21.86
CA ASN A 404 -10.78 2.16 -20.97
C ASN A 404 -11.46 3.34 -21.70
N GLY A 405 -12.03 3.09 -22.88
CA GLY A 405 -12.69 4.09 -23.72
C GLY A 405 -11.78 4.85 -24.70
N ASN A 406 -10.48 4.58 -24.69
CA ASN A 406 -9.50 5.19 -25.59
C ASN A 406 -9.21 4.32 -26.81
N THR A 407 -8.38 4.84 -27.71
CA THR A 407 -7.82 4.09 -28.85
C THR A 407 -6.31 4.23 -28.92
N LEU A 408 -5.59 3.16 -29.26
CA LEU A 408 -4.15 3.21 -29.53
C LEU A 408 -3.88 4.08 -30.76
N THR A 409 -3.02 5.10 -30.61
CA THR A 409 -2.67 6.05 -31.68
C THR A 409 -1.30 5.79 -32.29
N GLY A 410 -0.39 5.17 -31.55
CA GLY A 410 0.97 4.90 -31.99
C GLY A 410 1.76 4.05 -30.99
N ILE A 411 2.91 3.56 -31.43
CA ILE A 411 3.90 2.93 -30.53
C ILE A 411 5.27 3.53 -30.86
N ARG A 412 5.99 3.97 -29.83
CA ARG A 412 7.39 4.39 -29.93
C ARG A 412 8.32 3.38 -29.28
N ASN A 413 9.51 3.18 -29.83
CA ASN A 413 10.65 2.59 -29.11
C ASN A 413 11.58 3.73 -28.71
N GLY A 414 11.63 4.04 -27.40
CA GLY A 414 12.21 5.31 -26.92
C GLY A 414 11.54 6.51 -27.62
N ASP A 415 12.32 7.29 -28.36
CA ASP A 415 11.84 8.46 -29.13
C ASP A 415 11.44 8.13 -30.57
N THR A 416 11.65 6.89 -31.03
CA THR A 416 11.44 6.51 -32.44
C THR A 416 10.07 5.89 -32.65
N MET A 417 9.27 6.48 -33.53
CA MET A 417 7.98 5.91 -33.93
C MET A 417 8.13 4.60 -34.71
N LEU A 418 7.37 3.58 -34.30
CA LEU A 418 7.28 2.30 -34.98
C LEU A 418 6.29 2.35 -36.15
N THR A 419 6.52 1.49 -37.15
CA THR A 419 5.72 1.40 -38.37
C THR A 419 4.60 0.36 -38.23
N ALA A 420 3.36 0.82 -38.15
CA ALA A 420 2.19 -0.05 -38.16
C ALA A 420 2.15 -0.98 -39.40
N GLY A 421 1.81 -2.24 -39.19
CA GLY A 421 1.80 -3.30 -40.21
C GLY A 421 3.17 -3.96 -40.47
N THR A 422 4.25 -3.43 -39.89
CA THR A 422 5.61 -4.01 -39.98
C THR A 422 6.18 -4.29 -38.59
N ASP A 423 6.29 -3.27 -37.76
CA ASP A 423 6.89 -3.37 -36.42
C ASP A 423 5.86 -3.81 -35.38
N TYR A 424 4.58 -3.50 -35.62
CA TYR A 424 3.45 -3.97 -34.83
C TYR A 424 2.19 -4.05 -35.69
N ILE A 425 1.22 -4.90 -35.30
CA ILE A 425 -0.06 -5.07 -36.00
C ILE A 425 -1.19 -4.90 -34.99
N LEU A 426 -2.04 -3.90 -35.18
CA LEU A 426 -3.25 -3.71 -34.38
C LEU A 426 -4.36 -4.64 -34.89
N SER A 427 -5.11 -5.27 -33.98
CA SER A 427 -6.29 -6.06 -34.35
C SER A 427 -7.39 -5.18 -34.97
N GLU A 428 -8.29 -5.79 -35.75
CA GLU A 428 -9.36 -5.06 -36.46
C GLU A 428 -10.28 -4.26 -35.51
N ASP A 429 -10.51 -4.79 -34.30
CA ASP A 429 -11.28 -4.16 -33.23
C ASP A 429 -10.45 -3.24 -32.32
N GLY A 430 -9.12 -3.19 -32.50
CA GLY A 430 -8.21 -2.37 -31.72
C GLY A 430 -7.93 -2.87 -30.29
N THR A 431 -8.43 -4.05 -29.90
CA THR A 431 -8.32 -4.55 -28.52
C THR A 431 -7.06 -5.39 -28.27
N SER A 432 -6.18 -5.55 -29.26
CA SER A 432 -4.88 -6.20 -29.08
C SER A 432 -3.86 -5.69 -30.07
N VAL A 433 -2.59 -5.66 -29.66
CA VAL A 433 -1.46 -5.40 -30.53
C VAL A 433 -0.60 -6.65 -30.66
N THR A 434 -0.21 -7.00 -31.89
CA THR A 434 0.74 -8.07 -32.16
C THR A 434 2.11 -7.49 -32.45
N PHE A 435 3.13 -7.93 -31.74
CA PHE A 435 4.54 -7.66 -32.03
C PHE A 435 5.11 -8.84 -32.84
N PRO A 436 5.42 -8.66 -34.14
CA PRO A 436 5.91 -9.74 -34.99
C PRO A 436 7.27 -10.29 -34.54
N ALA A 437 7.51 -11.58 -34.78
CA ALA A 437 8.76 -12.26 -34.48
C ALA A 437 10.00 -11.53 -35.05
N GLU A 438 9.90 -11.03 -36.28
CA GLU A 438 11.00 -10.31 -36.95
C GLU A 438 11.33 -8.98 -36.25
N PHE A 439 10.33 -8.27 -35.74
CA PHE A 439 10.55 -7.06 -34.95
C PHE A 439 11.25 -7.40 -33.64
N LEU A 440 10.74 -8.39 -32.89
CA LEU A 440 11.35 -8.85 -31.63
C LEU A 440 12.80 -9.31 -31.84
N LYS A 441 13.06 -10.08 -32.90
CA LYS A 441 14.40 -10.49 -33.29
C LYS A 441 15.30 -9.28 -33.59
N SER A 442 14.78 -8.27 -34.26
CA SER A 442 15.56 -7.08 -34.63
C SER A 442 15.98 -6.26 -33.42
N VAL A 443 15.10 -6.09 -32.43
CA VAL A 443 15.42 -5.30 -31.23
C VAL A 443 16.35 -6.03 -30.26
N THR A 444 16.42 -7.36 -30.32
CA THR A 444 17.35 -8.15 -29.49
C THR A 444 18.63 -8.58 -30.24
N ALA A 445 18.79 -8.24 -31.52
CA ALA A 445 19.86 -8.79 -32.37
C ALA A 445 21.28 -8.43 -31.89
N ASP A 446 21.43 -7.23 -31.33
CA ASP A 446 22.72 -6.67 -30.92
C ASP A 446 22.94 -6.72 -29.40
N MET A 447 22.08 -7.44 -28.66
CA MET A 447 22.24 -7.61 -27.22
C MET A 447 23.45 -8.49 -26.91
N GLU A 448 24.46 -7.92 -26.26
CA GLU A 448 25.63 -8.65 -25.76
C GLU A 448 25.39 -9.23 -24.35
N ASP A 449 24.54 -8.56 -23.57
CA ASP A 449 24.14 -8.95 -22.21
C ASP A 449 22.62 -9.18 -22.12
N TYR A 450 22.17 -9.76 -21.01
CA TYR A 450 20.74 -9.96 -20.73
C TYR A 450 20.12 -8.73 -20.05
N GLY A 451 18.84 -8.49 -20.31
CA GLY A 451 18.07 -7.37 -19.76
C GLY A 451 17.22 -6.68 -20.82
N THR A 452 16.90 -5.41 -20.58
CA THR A 452 15.96 -4.65 -21.41
C THR A 452 16.58 -4.24 -22.73
N ALA A 453 16.10 -4.83 -23.83
CA ALA A 453 16.55 -4.57 -25.19
C ALA A 453 15.82 -3.38 -25.84
N ALA A 454 14.55 -3.19 -25.50
CA ALA A 454 13.76 -2.06 -25.97
C ALA A 454 12.67 -1.71 -24.95
N ARG A 455 12.29 -0.43 -24.88
CA ARG A 455 11.12 0.04 -24.15
C ARG A 455 10.13 0.64 -25.12
N LEU A 456 8.97 0.00 -25.25
CA LEU A 456 7.92 0.34 -26.19
C LEU A 456 6.85 1.16 -25.49
N PHE A 457 6.68 2.42 -25.85
CA PHE A 457 5.62 3.29 -25.33
C PHE A 457 4.41 3.23 -26.25
N LEU A 458 3.31 2.69 -25.75
CA LEU A 458 2.00 2.66 -26.38
C LEU A 458 1.28 3.97 -26.07
N GLU A 459 1.06 4.77 -27.11
CA GLU A 459 0.36 6.05 -27.01
C GLU A 459 -1.12 5.85 -27.28
N PHE A 460 -1.96 6.49 -26.47
CA PHE A 460 -3.41 6.42 -26.58
C PHE A 460 -4.01 7.80 -26.84
N SER A 461 -5.29 7.83 -27.24
CA SER A 461 -6.03 9.06 -27.47
C SER A 461 -6.18 9.96 -26.24
N ALA A 462 -6.04 9.40 -25.04
CA ALA A 462 -6.07 10.09 -23.75
C ALA A 462 -5.43 9.21 -22.67
N GLY A 463 -5.16 9.80 -21.50
CA GLY A 463 -4.52 9.13 -20.37
C GLY A 463 -2.99 9.07 -20.52
N ALA A 464 -2.36 8.32 -19.61
CA ALA A 464 -0.92 8.08 -19.65
C ALA A 464 -0.57 7.08 -20.76
N ASP A 465 0.64 7.21 -21.31
CA ASP A 465 1.24 6.16 -22.14
C ASP A 465 1.43 4.89 -21.29
N TRP A 466 1.26 3.72 -21.91
CA TRP A 466 1.67 2.44 -21.32
C TRP A 466 3.03 2.05 -21.87
N PHE A 467 3.90 1.42 -21.07
CA PHE A 467 5.17 0.91 -21.59
C PHE A 467 5.21 -0.62 -21.56
N ILE A 468 5.97 -1.20 -22.50
CA ILE A 468 6.30 -2.62 -22.56
C ILE A 468 7.81 -2.75 -22.72
N ASP A 469 8.46 -3.42 -21.78
CA ASP A 469 9.87 -3.73 -21.86
C ASP A 469 10.09 -5.07 -22.58
N VAL A 470 10.80 -5.03 -23.70
CA VAL A 470 11.28 -6.23 -24.38
C VAL A 470 12.55 -6.69 -23.68
N GLN A 471 12.44 -7.76 -22.89
CA GLN A 471 13.52 -8.34 -22.11
C GLN A 471 14.20 -9.47 -22.89
N TYR A 472 15.48 -9.30 -23.20
CA TYR A 472 16.33 -10.39 -23.69
C TYR A 472 16.88 -11.18 -22.52
N TYR A 473 16.62 -12.48 -22.46
CA TYR A 473 16.91 -13.26 -21.25
C TYR A 473 17.40 -14.67 -21.55
N LYS A 474 17.94 -15.33 -20.54
CA LYS A 474 18.20 -16.77 -20.51
C LYS A 474 17.59 -17.35 -19.24
N THR A 475 17.28 -18.64 -19.24
CA THR A 475 16.78 -19.33 -18.04
C THR A 475 17.66 -18.99 -16.82
N PRO A 476 17.07 -18.49 -15.72
CA PRO A 476 17.81 -18.22 -14.50
C PRO A 476 18.51 -19.47 -13.98
N ALA A 477 19.69 -19.29 -13.39
CA ALA A 477 20.48 -20.39 -12.85
C ALA A 477 20.90 -20.10 -11.41
N LEU A 478 20.66 -21.07 -10.53
CA LEU A 478 20.97 -20.98 -9.10
C LEU A 478 22.12 -21.92 -8.78
N ARG A 479 23.01 -21.50 -7.88
CA ARG A 479 24.17 -22.30 -7.49
C ARG A 479 23.88 -23.18 -6.28
N SER A 480 24.33 -24.43 -6.29
CA SER A 480 24.33 -25.27 -5.09
C SER A 480 25.34 -24.72 -4.08
N MET A 481 25.03 -24.77 -2.79
CA MET A 481 25.88 -24.22 -1.73
C MET A 481 25.62 -24.89 -0.38
N GLU A 482 26.59 -24.80 0.52
CA GLU A 482 26.41 -25.09 1.94
C GLU A 482 26.77 -23.82 2.71
N ASP A 483 25.89 -23.40 3.63
CA ASP A 483 26.11 -22.19 4.44
C ASP A 483 25.28 -22.25 5.74
N LEU A 484 25.29 -21.15 6.49
CA LEU A 484 24.50 -21.01 7.71
C LEU A 484 23.02 -20.84 7.38
N ALA A 485 22.16 -21.60 8.08
CA ALA A 485 20.72 -21.58 7.82
C ALA A 485 20.12 -20.16 7.95
N TYR A 486 20.53 -19.35 8.92
CA TYR A 486 19.97 -17.99 9.10
C TYR A 486 20.61 -16.91 8.19
N ASP A 487 21.61 -17.27 7.39
CA ASP A 487 22.30 -16.36 6.45
C ASP A 487 22.31 -16.96 5.03
N PHE A 488 21.27 -17.73 4.70
CA PHE A 488 21.23 -18.52 3.48
C PHE A 488 20.90 -17.64 2.26
N GLN A 489 21.95 -17.22 1.55
CA GLN A 489 21.88 -16.35 0.36
C GLN A 489 22.28 -17.14 -0.88
N ILE A 490 21.29 -17.49 -1.72
CA ILE A 490 21.49 -18.34 -2.89
C ILE A 490 22.08 -17.52 -4.04
N PRO A 491 23.33 -17.78 -4.48
CA PRO A 491 23.90 -17.12 -5.64
C PRO A 491 23.08 -17.45 -6.88
N THR A 492 22.66 -16.42 -7.58
CA THR A 492 21.65 -16.48 -8.63
C THR A 492 22.09 -15.65 -9.84
N GLN A 493 22.22 -16.32 -10.98
CA GLN A 493 22.27 -15.65 -12.27
C GLN A 493 20.85 -15.44 -12.77
N PHE A 494 20.32 -14.23 -12.56
CA PHE A 494 18.97 -13.86 -13.02
C PHE A 494 18.84 -13.82 -14.54
N ASN A 495 19.95 -13.59 -15.26
CA ASN A 495 20.01 -13.67 -16.72
C ASN A 495 18.94 -12.85 -17.45
N GLY A 496 18.68 -11.62 -16.99
CA GLY A 496 17.67 -10.72 -17.56
C GLY A 496 16.23 -11.00 -17.15
N ASP A 497 16.01 -12.03 -16.32
CA ASP A 497 14.72 -12.35 -15.75
C ASP A 497 14.55 -11.74 -14.34
N GLN A 498 13.32 -11.75 -13.85
CA GLN A 498 12.96 -11.23 -12.53
C GLN A 498 12.12 -12.25 -11.77
N LEU A 499 12.32 -12.30 -10.45
CA LEU A 499 11.56 -13.20 -9.60
C LEU A 499 10.12 -12.69 -9.48
N TRP A 500 9.15 -13.60 -9.55
CA TRP A 500 7.73 -13.33 -9.42
C TRP A 500 7.21 -13.70 -8.04
N THR A 501 7.46 -14.94 -7.63
CA THR A 501 7.07 -15.49 -6.33
C THR A 501 7.89 -16.74 -6.00
N MET A 502 7.79 -17.21 -4.77
CA MET A 502 8.42 -18.44 -4.29
C MET A 502 7.40 -19.35 -3.59
N GLU A 503 7.44 -20.65 -3.89
CA GLU A 503 6.85 -21.67 -3.03
C GLU A 503 7.92 -22.31 -2.15
N ALA A 504 7.54 -22.70 -0.93
CA ALA A 504 8.38 -23.51 -0.05
C ALA A 504 7.56 -24.55 0.72
N TYR A 505 8.00 -25.81 0.70
CA TYR A 505 7.36 -26.90 1.43
C TYR A 505 8.31 -28.02 1.82
N TYR A 506 8.04 -28.68 2.93
CA TYR A 506 8.79 -29.87 3.36
C TYR A 506 8.58 -31.03 2.39
N THR A 507 9.66 -31.70 2.00
CA THR A 507 9.60 -32.73 0.95
C THR A 507 8.84 -33.97 1.41
N ASP A 508 8.88 -34.28 2.71
CA ASP A 508 8.28 -35.46 3.33
C ASP A 508 6.76 -35.32 3.56
N THR A 509 6.32 -34.16 4.06
CA THR A 509 4.94 -33.90 4.47
C THR A 509 4.16 -33.08 3.46
N LYS A 510 4.84 -32.41 2.52
CA LYS A 510 4.28 -31.43 1.58
C LYS A 510 3.57 -30.25 2.27
N LYS A 511 3.86 -30.03 3.56
CA LYS A 511 3.33 -28.87 4.29
C LYS A 511 4.16 -27.62 3.97
N PRO A 512 3.58 -26.42 4.02
CA PRO A 512 4.30 -25.18 3.85
C PRO A 512 5.48 -25.04 4.81
N ALA A 513 6.55 -24.39 4.34
CA ALA A 513 7.71 -23.99 5.14
C ALA A 513 7.90 -22.48 5.00
N GLY A 514 8.11 -21.76 6.10
CA GLY A 514 8.15 -20.30 6.14
C GLY A 514 7.02 -19.69 6.98
N THR A 515 6.89 -18.36 6.93
CA THR A 515 5.90 -17.65 7.76
C THR A 515 4.45 -17.99 7.38
N ILE A 516 4.20 -18.33 6.11
CA ILE A 516 2.87 -18.72 5.62
C ILE A 516 2.66 -20.21 5.80
N THR A 517 2.02 -20.58 6.92
CA THR A 517 1.87 -21.99 7.34
C THR A 517 0.69 -22.73 6.70
N TYR A 518 -0.16 -22.05 5.94
CA TYR A 518 -1.40 -22.59 5.36
C TYR A 518 -1.41 -22.61 3.81
N ASN A 519 -0.41 -22.03 3.16
CA ASN A 519 -0.23 -21.99 1.71
C ASN A 519 1.27 -22.12 1.40
N THR A 520 1.64 -22.77 0.30
CA THR A 520 3.04 -22.99 -0.08
C THR A 520 3.71 -21.73 -0.63
N TYR A 521 2.95 -20.81 -1.22
CA TYR A 521 3.47 -19.51 -1.68
C TYR A 521 3.75 -18.59 -0.49
N GLN A 522 5.00 -18.17 -0.38
CA GLN A 522 5.53 -17.39 0.74
C GLN A 522 5.46 -15.88 0.47
N LEU A 523 5.72 -15.05 1.48
CA LEU A 523 5.69 -13.58 1.37
C LEU A 523 6.91 -13.03 0.64
N PHE A 524 6.70 -12.31 -0.46
CA PHE A 524 7.78 -11.60 -1.14
C PHE A 524 8.34 -10.47 -0.25
N GLY A 525 9.66 -10.34 -0.18
CA GLY A 525 10.37 -9.32 0.59
C GLY A 525 10.47 -9.65 2.09
N THR A 526 9.58 -10.47 2.63
CA THR A 526 9.58 -10.90 4.03
C THR A 526 10.18 -12.30 4.20
N ASP A 527 9.74 -13.31 3.44
CA ASP A 527 10.32 -14.67 3.52
C ASP A 527 11.52 -14.83 2.58
N PHE A 528 11.49 -14.15 1.44
CA PHE A 528 12.55 -14.20 0.44
C PHE A 528 12.72 -12.85 -0.25
N LYS A 529 13.95 -12.51 -0.63
CA LYS A 529 14.26 -11.24 -1.30
C LYS A 529 15.31 -11.43 -2.39
N PRO A 530 15.01 -11.11 -3.67
CA PRO A 530 16.04 -11.05 -4.70
C PRO A 530 16.90 -9.79 -4.52
N ASP A 531 18.19 -9.93 -4.79
CA ASP A 531 19.14 -8.83 -4.95
C ASP A 531 19.72 -8.93 -6.37
N TYR A 532 19.12 -8.20 -7.29
CA TYR A 532 19.51 -8.21 -8.69
C TYR A 532 20.90 -7.59 -8.92
N ASN A 533 21.33 -6.67 -8.06
CA ASN A 533 22.62 -5.99 -8.19
C ASN A 533 23.78 -6.92 -7.79
N ASN A 534 23.58 -7.73 -6.76
CA ASN A 534 24.59 -8.69 -6.29
C ASN A 534 24.39 -10.11 -6.83
N GLY A 535 23.29 -10.37 -7.54
CA GLY A 535 22.99 -11.68 -8.13
C GLY A 535 22.74 -12.74 -7.06
N SER A 536 21.82 -12.49 -6.13
CA SER A 536 21.44 -13.46 -5.10
C SER A 536 19.95 -13.46 -4.78
N ILE A 537 19.47 -14.55 -4.18
CA ILE A 537 18.16 -14.62 -3.54
C ILE A 537 18.37 -15.00 -2.07
N THR A 538 17.96 -14.13 -1.16
CA THR A 538 18.05 -14.37 0.28
C THR A 538 16.80 -15.08 0.77
N LEU A 539 16.96 -16.19 1.49
CA LEU A 539 15.91 -16.72 2.37
C LEU A 539 16.08 -16.07 3.74
N THR A 540 15.13 -15.23 4.14
CA THR A 540 15.35 -14.31 5.25
C THR A 540 15.36 -15.03 6.59
N LYS A 541 15.87 -14.33 7.61
CA LYS A 541 15.79 -14.80 9.00
C LYS A 541 14.34 -15.13 9.42
N GLU A 542 13.36 -14.36 8.96
CA GLU A 542 11.95 -14.62 9.31
C GLU A 542 11.44 -15.92 8.71
N PHE A 543 11.76 -16.22 7.45
CA PHE A 543 11.47 -17.53 6.86
C PHE A 543 12.01 -18.67 7.74
N TRP A 544 13.29 -18.56 8.14
CA TRP A 544 13.93 -19.58 8.97
C TRP A 544 13.38 -19.67 10.39
N ASN A 545 12.92 -18.57 10.99
CA ASN A 545 12.30 -18.58 12.31
C ASN A 545 11.06 -19.49 12.35
N TYR A 546 10.30 -19.57 11.25
CA TYR A 546 9.08 -20.37 11.15
C TYR A 546 9.31 -21.78 10.59
N CYS A 547 10.49 -22.08 10.06
CA CYS A 547 10.87 -23.44 9.70
C CYS A 547 11.11 -24.34 10.93
N SER A 548 10.91 -25.67 10.77
CA SER A 548 11.24 -26.71 11.75
C SER A 548 12.71 -26.66 12.12
N THR A 549 13.13 -27.29 13.21
CA THR A 549 14.56 -27.28 13.60
C THR A 549 15.47 -27.88 12.53
N SER A 550 15.02 -28.93 11.86
CA SER A 550 15.74 -29.60 10.78
C SER A 550 14.75 -30.22 9.80
N GLY A 551 15.23 -30.59 8.62
CA GLY A 551 14.47 -31.31 7.62
C GLY A 551 14.95 -30.96 6.22
N GLU A 552 14.18 -31.42 5.23
CA GLU A 552 14.42 -31.09 3.82
C GLU A 552 13.22 -30.32 3.28
N ILE A 553 13.49 -29.19 2.64
CA ILE A 553 12.49 -28.34 1.96
C ILE A 553 12.77 -28.29 0.47
N LEU A 554 11.72 -28.26 -0.33
CA LEU A 554 11.80 -27.85 -1.73
C LEU A 554 11.31 -26.41 -1.81
N VAL A 555 12.16 -25.56 -2.36
CA VAL A 555 11.87 -24.19 -2.72
C VAL A 555 11.73 -24.13 -4.24
N ARG A 556 10.63 -23.57 -4.74
CA ARG A 556 10.41 -23.36 -6.17
C ARG A 556 10.29 -21.88 -6.46
N PHE A 557 11.21 -21.39 -7.27
CA PHE A 557 11.23 -20.01 -7.74
C PHE A 557 10.48 -19.90 -9.06
N TYR A 558 9.53 -18.97 -9.12
CA TYR A 558 8.78 -18.63 -10.33
C TYR A 558 9.29 -17.30 -10.85
N PHE A 559 9.64 -17.23 -12.13
CA PHE A 559 10.15 -16.02 -12.77
C PHE A 559 9.15 -15.42 -13.76
N ARG A 560 9.30 -14.13 -14.07
CA ARG A 560 8.40 -13.35 -14.93
C ARG A 560 8.30 -13.88 -16.35
N SER A 561 9.38 -14.46 -16.86
CA SER A 561 9.39 -15.13 -18.16
C SER A 561 8.53 -16.40 -18.23
N GLY A 562 8.06 -16.91 -17.09
CA GLY A 562 7.41 -18.21 -16.95
C GLY A 562 8.35 -19.38 -16.66
N GLU A 563 9.67 -19.14 -16.58
CA GLU A 563 10.62 -20.15 -16.12
C GLU A 563 10.42 -20.48 -14.63
N THR A 564 10.76 -21.71 -14.26
CA THR A 564 10.74 -22.17 -12.88
C THR A 564 12.05 -22.87 -12.55
N VAL A 565 12.61 -22.59 -11.37
CA VAL A 565 13.80 -23.29 -10.87
C VAL A 565 13.51 -23.88 -9.49
N ASP A 566 13.65 -25.19 -9.38
CA ASP A 566 13.55 -25.92 -8.11
C ASP A 566 14.90 -25.89 -7.40
N TYR A 567 14.86 -25.77 -6.07
CA TYR A 567 16.01 -25.75 -5.19
C TYR A 567 15.68 -26.55 -3.92
N THR A 568 16.42 -27.62 -3.66
CA THR A 568 16.19 -28.48 -2.48
C THR A 568 17.18 -28.11 -1.39
N ILE A 569 16.72 -27.91 -0.16
CA ILE A 569 17.57 -27.54 0.97
C ILE A 569 17.41 -28.56 2.09
N ASP A 570 18.47 -29.29 2.41
CA ASP A 570 18.58 -30.05 3.66
C ASP A 570 19.21 -29.14 4.71
N PHE A 571 18.68 -29.13 5.94
CA PHE A 571 19.13 -28.18 6.94
C PHE A 571 18.98 -28.66 8.37
N ASN A 572 19.79 -28.08 9.25
CA ASN A 572 19.67 -28.21 10.68
C ASN A 572 20.06 -26.90 11.37
N LYS A 573 19.06 -26.15 11.84
CA LYS A 573 19.23 -24.85 12.48
C LYS A 573 19.95 -24.91 13.83
N GLU A 574 19.88 -26.04 14.55
CA GLU A 574 20.62 -26.24 15.81
C GLU A 574 22.11 -26.48 15.55
N ALA A 575 22.43 -27.24 14.49
CA ALA A 575 23.78 -27.40 13.99
C ALA A 575 24.22 -26.25 13.07
N THR A 576 23.36 -25.25 12.90
CA THR A 576 23.52 -24.00 12.16
C THR A 576 23.75 -24.12 10.65
N TRP A 577 23.69 -25.30 10.04
CA TRP A 577 24.00 -25.48 8.62
C TRP A 577 22.74 -25.70 7.76
N ALA A 578 22.85 -25.36 6.48
CA ALA A 578 21.92 -25.69 5.41
C ALA A 578 22.72 -25.99 4.13
N GLU A 579 22.34 -27.06 3.42
CA GLU A 579 22.91 -27.47 2.13
C GLU A 579 21.82 -27.41 1.06
N GLY A 580 22.03 -26.56 0.07
CA GLY A 580 21.13 -26.30 -1.03
C GLY A 580 21.64 -26.89 -2.34
N VAL A 581 20.73 -27.54 -3.08
CA VAL A 581 21.00 -28.15 -4.39
C VAL A 581 20.02 -27.58 -5.41
N SER A 582 20.58 -26.96 -6.46
CA SER A 582 19.79 -26.42 -7.57
C SER A 582 19.41 -27.51 -8.58
N SER A 583 18.21 -27.41 -9.14
CA SER A 583 17.80 -28.21 -10.30
C SER A 583 18.40 -27.74 -11.63
N ASN A 584 18.92 -26.51 -11.66
CA ASN A 584 19.58 -25.89 -12.81
C ASN A 584 20.81 -25.10 -12.35
N GLU A 585 21.96 -25.78 -12.34
CA GLU A 585 23.23 -25.23 -11.89
C GLU A 585 24.06 -24.69 -13.07
N TYR A 586 24.71 -23.54 -12.87
CA TYR A 586 25.67 -23.00 -13.83
C TYR A 586 27.11 -23.40 -13.45
N GLU A 587 27.93 -23.72 -14.45
CA GLU A 587 29.35 -24.01 -14.23
C GLU A 587 30.13 -22.71 -13.97
N ILE A 588 31.02 -22.73 -12.98
CA ILE A 588 31.99 -21.66 -12.75
C ILE A 588 33.20 -21.92 -13.65
N ASP A 589 33.44 -21.05 -14.62
CA ASP A 589 34.75 -20.99 -15.27
C ASP A 589 35.73 -20.31 -14.30
N TYR A 590 36.49 -21.10 -13.54
CA TYR A 590 37.57 -20.55 -12.72
C TYR A 590 38.72 -20.16 -13.65
N PRO A 591 39.09 -18.88 -13.78
CA PRO A 591 40.30 -18.52 -14.50
C PRO A 591 41.51 -19.05 -13.74
N GLY A 592 42.07 -20.16 -14.23
CA GLY A 592 43.41 -20.65 -13.89
C GLY A 592 43.58 -21.30 -12.52
N LYS A 593 43.06 -22.52 -12.32
CA LYS A 593 43.78 -23.51 -11.49
C LYS A 593 44.73 -24.30 -12.38
N ASN A 594 45.95 -23.78 -12.55
CA ASN A 594 47.07 -24.66 -12.90
C ASN A 594 47.23 -25.65 -11.75
N ASP A 595 47.04 -26.93 -12.06
CA ASP A 595 47.27 -28.09 -11.20
C ASP A 595 48.70 -28.04 -10.63
N PRO A 596 48.91 -27.87 -9.30
CA PRO A 596 50.25 -27.92 -8.74
C PRO A 596 50.62 -29.38 -8.49
N LYS A 597 50.89 -30.10 -9.59
CA LYS A 597 51.63 -31.36 -9.57
C LYS A 597 52.83 -31.24 -10.49
N ASP A 598 53.83 -30.48 -10.04
CA ASP A 598 55.24 -30.86 -10.13
C ASP A 598 56.09 -29.68 -9.65
N GLU A 599 56.77 -29.87 -8.52
CA GLU A 599 58.22 -29.75 -8.37
C GLU A 599 58.60 -29.42 -6.92
N SER A 600 59.31 -30.38 -6.33
CA SER A 600 60.05 -30.23 -5.09
C SER A 600 61.25 -29.29 -5.27
N SER A 601 61.41 -28.28 -4.41
CA SER A 601 62.72 -27.98 -3.83
C SER A 601 62.58 -27.05 -2.62
N ALA A 602 63.30 -27.41 -1.56
CA ALA A 602 63.43 -26.66 -0.33
C ALA A 602 64.31 -25.40 -0.52
N ALA A 603 63.98 -24.31 0.18
CA ALA A 603 64.94 -23.45 0.89
C ALA A 603 64.22 -22.36 1.72
N ASP A 604 64.36 -22.50 3.04
CA ASP A 604 64.67 -21.48 4.05
C ASP A 604 64.82 -20.01 3.59
N THR A 605 64.13 -19.06 4.25
CA THR A 605 64.75 -17.97 5.02
C THR A 605 63.73 -17.00 5.64
N SER A 606 64.06 -16.60 6.86
CA SER A 606 63.49 -15.57 7.72
C SER A 606 63.37 -14.16 7.13
N SER A 607 62.36 -13.40 7.55
CA SER A 607 62.57 -12.09 8.20
C SER A 607 61.30 -11.59 8.88
N GLN A 608 61.51 -11.09 10.10
CA GLN A 608 60.59 -10.32 10.91
C GLN A 608 60.38 -8.94 10.27
N ASP A 609 59.22 -8.32 10.51
CA ASP A 609 59.18 -6.92 10.92
C ASP A 609 57.93 -6.67 11.78
N GLU A 610 58.19 -6.15 12.98
CA GLU A 610 57.23 -5.67 13.96
C GLU A 610 56.83 -4.22 13.62
N ALA A 611 55.55 -3.86 13.80
CA ALA A 611 55.17 -2.51 14.19
C ALA A 611 53.89 -2.55 15.03
N SER A 612 53.96 -1.81 16.13
CA SER A 612 53.21 -1.91 17.37
C SER A 612 51.88 -1.13 17.43
N GLU A 613 50.96 -1.67 18.22
CA GLU A 613 50.07 -1.04 19.21
C GLU A 613 49.46 0.37 18.95
N ASN A 614 48.12 0.41 18.94
CA ASN A 614 47.38 1.15 19.97
C ASN A 614 45.91 0.72 20.02
N ALA A 615 45.56 -0.03 21.06
CA ALA A 615 44.19 -0.33 21.45
C ALA A 615 43.77 0.62 22.58
N ALA A 616 42.70 1.37 22.37
CA ALA A 616 41.98 2.06 23.42
C ALA A 616 40.50 1.67 23.31
N ALA A 617 40.02 1.01 24.36
CA ALA A 617 38.66 0.50 24.52
C ALA A 617 37.65 1.65 24.69
N VAL A 618 36.45 1.46 24.12
CA VAL A 618 35.23 2.22 24.40
C VAL A 618 34.07 1.21 24.49
N PRO A 619 33.15 1.32 25.47
CA PRO A 619 32.35 0.20 26.00
C PRO A 619 31.05 -0.07 25.23
N GLU A 620 30.56 -1.31 25.35
CA GLU A 620 29.24 -1.76 24.91
C GLU A 620 28.09 -1.01 25.60
N PRO A 621 26.98 -0.68 24.90
CA PRO A 621 25.69 -0.45 25.53
C PRO A 621 24.95 -1.78 25.73
N GLY A 622 24.55 -2.01 26.98
CA GLY A 622 23.95 -3.24 27.46
C GLY A 622 22.56 -3.54 26.90
N SER A 623 22.32 -4.84 26.83
CA SER A 623 21.02 -5.50 26.75
C SER A 623 20.14 -5.16 27.95
N ASP A 624 18.93 -4.68 27.71
CA ASP A 624 17.72 -5.08 28.43
C ASP A 624 16.52 -4.31 27.87
N ASN A 625 15.77 -4.96 26.97
CA ASN A 625 14.33 -4.72 26.73
C ASN A 625 13.69 -5.73 25.75
N THR A 626 14.49 -6.59 25.11
CA THR A 626 13.98 -7.63 24.18
C THR A 626 13.32 -8.82 24.90
N VAL A 627 13.62 -9.05 26.17
CA VAL A 627 13.16 -10.25 26.91
C VAL A 627 11.68 -10.15 27.36
N VAL A 628 11.12 -8.95 27.47
CA VAL A 628 9.75 -8.77 27.98
C VAL A 628 8.70 -8.91 26.86
N ILE A 629 9.02 -8.51 25.62
CA ILE A 629 8.10 -8.63 24.46
C ILE A 629 7.92 -10.10 24.04
N ILE A 630 8.96 -10.93 24.19
CA ILE A 630 8.98 -12.34 23.76
C ILE A 630 8.09 -13.23 24.64
N ILE A 631 7.93 -12.93 25.94
CA ILE A 631 7.12 -13.75 26.85
C ILE A 631 5.62 -13.51 26.62
N VAL A 632 5.21 -12.32 26.16
CA VAL A 632 3.80 -11.96 26.00
C VAL A 632 3.17 -12.61 24.75
N CYS A 633 3.91 -12.72 23.64
CA CYS A 633 3.42 -13.35 22.41
C CYS A 633 3.19 -14.87 22.56
N VAL A 634 4.02 -15.56 23.36
CA VAL A 634 3.90 -17.01 23.59
C VAL A 634 2.68 -17.35 24.45
N VAL A 635 2.27 -16.48 25.37
CA VAL A 635 1.10 -16.71 26.23
C VAL A 635 -0.22 -16.51 25.46
N ALA A 636 -0.29 -15.54 24.54
CA ALA A 636 -1.49 -15.29 23.74
C ALA A 636 -1.86 -16.47 22.82
N VAL A 637 -0.86 -17.09 22.17
CA VAL A 637 -1.07 -18.23 21.27
C VAL A 637 -1.53 -19.49 22.02
N VAL A 638 -1.03 -19.71 23.25
CA VAL A 638 -1.44 -20.86 24.08
C VAL A 638 -2.87 -20.71 24.61
N VAL A 639 -3.33 -19.49 24.91
CA VAL A 639 -4.70 -19.24 25.37
C VAL A 639 -5.70 -19.41 24.22
N ILE A 640 -5.38 -18.96 23.01
CA ILE A 640 -6.23 -19.13 21.82
C ILE A 640 -6.38 -20.62 21.47
N ALA A 641 -5.29 -21.40 21.52
CA ALA A 641 -5.34 -22.84 21.28
C ALA A 641 -6.20 -23.59 22.33
N ALA A 642 -6.16 -23.18 23.59
CA ALA A 642 -6.96 -23.77 24.66
C ALA A 642 -8.46 -23.46 24.51
N VAL A 643 -8.82 -22.25 24.08
CA VAL A 643 -10.23 -21.85 23.85
C VAL A 643 -10.82 -22.60 22.65
N ILE A 644 -10.06 -22.75 21.57
CA ILE A 644 -10.47 -23.52 20.39
C ILE A 644 -10.69 -25.01 20.76
N ALA A 645 -9.80 -25.60 21.56
CA ALA A 645 -9.96 -26.98 22.02
C ALA A 645 -11.24 -27.19 22.85
N VAL A 646 -11.61 -26.24 23.71
CA VAL A 646 -12.84 -26.30 24.53
C VAL A 646 -14.10 -26.16 23.68
N VAL A 647 -14.08 -25.30 22.64
CA VAL A 647 -15.21 -25.12 21.72
C VAL A 647 -15.42 -26.36 20.84
N VAL A 648 -14.34 -26.98 20.36
CA VAL A 648 -14.39 -28.21 19.56
C VAL A 648 -14.87 -29.40 20.41
N LEU A 649 -14.47 -29.50 21.68
CA LEU A 649 -14.92 -30.55 22.59
C LEU A 649 -16.40 -30.39 23.01
N LYS A 650 -16.92 -29.15 23.08
CA LYS A 650 -18.35 -28.90 23.35
C LYS A 650 -19.26 -29.20 22.15
N LYS A 651 -18.78 -29.04 20.91
CA LYS A 651 -19.55 -29.39 19.69
C LYS A 651 -19.65 -30.90 19.42
N LYS A 652 -18.75 -31.73 19.97
CA LYS A 652 -18.80 -33.20 19.84
C LYS A 652 -19.69 -33.93 20.86
N LYS A 653 -20.35 -33.21 21.78
CA LYS A 653 -21.20 -33.79 22.83
C LYS A 653 -22.69 -33.37 22.76
N LYS A 654 -23.17 -32.90 21.61
CA LYS A 654 -24.59 -32.73 21.35
C LYS A 654 -25.04 -33.60 20.19
#